data_AF-A0A0E0FWU2-F1
#
_entry.id   AF-A0A0E0FWU2-F1
#
_cell.length_a   1.000
_cell.length_b   1.000
_cell.length_c   1.000
_cell.angle_alpha   90.00
_cell.angle_beta   90.00
_cell.angle_gamma   90.00
#
_symmetry.space_group_name_H-M   'P 1'
#
loop_
_entity.id
_entity.type
_entity.pdbx_description
1 polymer ?
#
loop_
_entity_poly.entity_id
_entity_poly.type
_entity_poly.pdbx_seq_one_letter_code
_entity_poly.pdbx_strand_id
1 'polypeptide(L)'
;MKISELSPEYRQPPPHAGLIADLSKAVSDVESFAASATAPEKLASDLRRILTSLASAASSSSFTESLSVQIWRLGTRLWNAVVDRANSAALAGGPAALAVEAEIRQAAPELLLLAGIPNGVPSAAAKVASFFHRSGLAWLDLGRVDLASACFEKATPLVSAAATEDRGVLLELNLARARAASDAGDQALAVALLSRSKPLAAASPEGAKSLAQGYLSIGEATLAAKHSNPAVEASTLFTEALDLCEKAASPSSSSPRTPPYGGATPKTPNLEGLKRRCLRFLALERLQAQDYEGVLRCIRVSRASMGLEEEHPSIGVMAMRAWIGSGNMAEADKELERLMANALATENLCVSAAEAYLAAAGPEAARKVLIALAARCRAGGAAAAVRVVKQVIDGGGGGIGRARAIAELVSDERVVALFDGPGNTHERGTMHALLWNCGTEHFRAKNYDTSADLIERSMLYVSRDEESRSRRADCFRVLSICHIALQHLDRALEFVNEAYKVEPNIKCAFLKVKINLQKGEEDEAFKQMKTMVGCVDFNPEFLTLTAHEAMSCKSFGVAVASLSYLLGLYSAERPMPMPEVAVLRNLIELLSREPGTEAEILKYSIRAKQRMADLGVESFFGSGIVGGRELNWFADLSWNMGLRASKEKKYNFGAEFFELAAEFFSSRNAECDENRSKVCKALIMAVTIMLNAEELNNSPLSDSDIKKGVEMLSRAGKLLPLISPSVPVASDQLEANNFLYLHTFNSYQLMGRMGTPAHPQQLQLIKNFASSKACTPANLLTLGVTASKGALPNMLAAEFSLKACITTALASQSPNYRVISCALRKLACLAGLQDLNGSKSDAAYDVFQQAYQIVVGLKEGEYPVEEGQWLVATAWNMSCLPLRLHQAKVARKWMKMGLDLARHLEGMKERIASMQTTFENLERVSGDEPDECSQEEAPKASISGSMSQPVLV
;
A
#
# COMPACT_ATOMS: atom_id res chain seq x y z
N MET A 1 -88.28 -19.49 90.57
CA MET A 1 -87.07 -19.98 91.28
C MET A 1 -85.86 -19.30 90.67
N LYS A 2 -84.96 -18.76 91.49
CA LYS A 2 -83.92 -17.79 91.10
C LYS A 2 -82.81 -18.39 90.24
N ILE A 3 -82.38 -17.58 89.29
CA ILE A 3 -81.17 -17.68 88.47
C ILE A 3 -80.01 -17.14 89.32
N SER A 4 -79.20 -18.02 89.91
CA SER A 4 -77.84 -17.73 90.43
C SER A 4 -77.35 -18.94 91.22
N GLU A 5 -76.70 -19.91 90.55
CA GLU A 5 -75.76 -20.91 91.12
C GLU A 5 -75.58 -22.07 90.12
N LEU A 6 -74.82 -21.85 89.05
CA LEU A 6 -74.10 -22.90 88.32
C LEU A 6 -72.90 -22.21 87.67
N SER A 7 -71.75 -22.28 88.33
CA SER A 7 -70.46 -21.83 87.80
C SER A 7 -70.15 -22.57 86.49
N PRO A 8 -69.60 -21.89 85.47
CA PRO A 8 -69.05 -22.58 84.31
C PRO A 8 -67.75 -23.23 84.75
N GLU A 9 -67.67 -24.56 84.71
CA GLU A 9 -66.37 -25.21 84.56
C GLU A 9 -65.77 -24.67 83.27
N TYR A 10 -64.77 -23.79 83.42
CA TYR A 10 -63.82 -23.46 82.38
C TYR A 10 -63.16 -24.78 81.94
N ARG A 11 -63.73 -25.48 80.95
CA ARG A 11 -62.94 -26.39 80.13
C ARG A 11 -61.88 -25.52 79.49
N GLN A 12 -60.66 -25.57 80.01
CA GLN A 12 -59.51 -25.07 79.26
C GLN A 12 -59.61 -25.65 77.85
N PRO A 13 -59.50 -24.83 76.79
CA PRO A 13 -59.46 -25.37 75.44
C PRO A 13 -58.39 -26.46 75.42
N PRO A 14 -58.63 -27.61 74.74
CA PRO A 14 -57.65 -28.69 74.72
C PRO A 14 -56.28 -28.11 74.36
N PRO A 15 -55.19 -28.54 75.01
CA PRO A 15 -53.87 -28.02 74.69
C PRO A 15 -53.65 -28.13 73.18
N HIS A 16 -53.25 -27.03 72.56
CA HIS A 16 -53.04 -26.88 71.10
C HIS A 16 -54.31 -26.76 70.20
N ALA A 17 -55.52 -26.58 70.75
CA ALA A 17 -56.76 -26.40 69.95
C ALA A 17 -56.67 -25.26 68.91
N GLY A 18 -56.04 -24.14 69.27
CA GLY A 18 -55.83 -23.02 68.35
C GLY A 18 -54.92 -23.37 67.16
N LEU A 19 -53.86 -24.15 67.40
CA LEU A 19 -52.94 -24.59 66.35
C LEU A 19 -53.60 -25.58 65.37
N ILE A 20 -54.50 -26.44 65.86
CA ILE A 20 -55.26 -27.37 65.00
C ILE A 20 -56.32 -26.64 64.17
N ALA A 21 -56.98 -25.62 64.74
CA ALA A 21 -57.90 -24.77 64.00
C ALA A 21 -57.18 -23.98 62.89
N ASP A 22 -56.01 -23.40 63.20
CA ASP A 22 -55.15 -22.70 62.23
C ASP A 22 -54.67 -23.65 61.12
N LEU A 23 -54.25 -24.88 61.48
CA LEU A 23 -53.86 -25.90 60.50
C LEU A 23 -55.03 -26.33 59.62
N SER A 24 -56.21 -26.59 60.20
CA SER A 24 -57.39 -26.98 59.44
C SER A 24 -57.84 -25.88 58.47
N LYS A 25 -57.68 -24.61 58.85
CA LYS A 25 -57.94 -23.46 57.98
C LYS A 25 -56.93 -23.42 56.83
N ALA A 26 -55.63 -23.52 57.13
CA ALA A 26 -54.59 -23.53 56.11
C ALA A 26 -54.76 -24.68 55.10
N VAL A 27 -55.14 -25.88 55.54
CA VAL A 27 -55.43 -27.02 54.64
C VAL A 27 -56.66 -26.73 53.75
N SER A 28 -57.71 -26.12 54.30
CA SER A 28 -58.91 -25.76 53.53
C SER A 28 -58.62 -24.65 52.50
N ASP A 29 -57.72 -23.72 52.83
CA ASP A 29 -57.26 -22.67 51.92
C ASP A 29 -56.43 -23.26 50.76
N VAL A 30 -55.68 -24.36 51.00
CA VAL A 30 -54.97 -25.10 49.92
C VAL A 30 -55.96 -25.87 49.04
N GLU A 31 -56.96 -26.53 49.62
CA GLU A 31 -58.01 -27.31 48.92
C GLU A 31 -58.92 -26.43 48.04
N SER A 32 -59.23 -25.20 48.47
CA SER A 32 -60.13 -24.26 47.78
C SER A 32 -59.49 -23.48 46.62
N PHE A 33 -58.43 -24.02 46.00
CA PHE A 33 -57.52 -23.41 45.02
C PHE A 33 -58.14 -22.46 43.97
N ALA A 34 -59.40 -22.63 43.57
CA ALA A 34 -60.08 -21.76 42.59
C ALA A 34 -60.82 -20.53 43.19
N ALA A 35 -61.04 -20.47 44.51
CA ALA A 35 -61.93 -19.49 45.16
C ALA A 35 -61.29 -18.66 46.29
N SER A 36 -60.05 -18.95 46.70
CA SER A 36 -59.36 -18.23 47.77
C SER A 36 -58.44 -17.11 47.26
N ALA A 37 -58.57 -15.90 47.81
CA ALA A 37 -57.76 -14.72 47.49
C ALA A 37 -56.35 -14.73 48.12
N THR A 38 -55.90 -15.83 48.73
CA THR A 38 -54.60 -15.90 49.41
C THR A 38 -53.46 -16.27 48.47
N ALA A 39 -52.44 -15.41 48.40
CA ALA A 39 -51.23 -15.68 47.63
C ALA A 39 -50.50 -16.93 48.15
N PRO A 40 -49.94 -17.78 47.28
CA PRO A 40 -49.25 -19.02 47.66
C PRO A 40 -48.06 -18.78 48.59
N GLU A 41 -47.36 -17.64 48.45
CA GLU A 41 -46.26 -17.23 49.35
C GLU A 41 -46.73 -17.04 50.79
N LYS A 42 -47.91 -16.46 50.97
CA LYS A 42 -48.52 -16.27 52.29
C LYS A 42 -48.89 -17.62 52.89
N LEU A 43 -49.46 -18.52 52.09
CA LEU A 43 -49.85 -19.87 52.50
C LEU A 43 -48.63 -20.72 52.93
N ALA A 44 -47.54 -20.66 52.18
CA ALA A 44 -46.26 -21.27 52.56
C ALA A 44 -45.73 -20.72 53.88
N SER A 45 -45.78 -19.39 54.07
CA SER A 45 -45.34 -18.74 55.32
C SER A 45 -46.20 -19.12 56.53
N ASP A 46 -47.52 -19.24 56.35
CA ASP A 46 -48.46 -19.63 57.38
C ASP A 46 -48.24 -21.10 57.78
N LEU A 47 -48.08 -22.00 56.81
CA LEU A 47 -47.75 -23.41 57.07
C LEU A 47 -46.40 -23.56 57.77
N ARG A 48 -45.37 -22.79 57.39
CA ARG A 48 -44.05 -22.80 58.06
C ARG A 48 -44.14 -22.36 59.52
N ARG A 49 -44.93 -21.30 59.80
CA ARG A 49 -45.20 -20.82 61.16
C ARG A 49 -45.94 -21.86 62.00
N ILE A 50 -46.97 -22.49 61.42
CA ILE A 50 -47.75 -23.56 62.07
C ILE A 50 -46.85 -24.77 62.39
N LEU A 51 -46.05 -25.21 61.43
CA LEU A 51 -45.08 -26.30 61.60
C LEU A 51 -44.09 -26.02 62.73
N THR A 52 -43.51 -24.82 62.78
CA THR A 52 -42.55 -24.43 63.82
C THR A 52 -43.20 -24.44 65.20
N SER A 53 -44.44 -23.96 65.29
CA SER A 53 -45.22 -23.92 66.54
C SER A 53 -45.65 -25.32 67.00
N LEU A 54 -45.95 -26.23 66.07
CA LEU A 54 -46.25 -27.62 66.36
C LEU A 54 -44.98 -28.39 66.75
N ALA A 55 -43.84 -28.13 66.12
CA ALA A 55 -42.57 -28.77 66.46
C ALA A 55 -42.08 -28.39 67.87
N SER A 56 -42.24 -27.12 68.27
CA SER A 56 -41.92 -26.68 69.64
C SER A 56 -42.87 -27.27 70.69
N ALA A 57 -44.15 -27.42 70.33
CA ALA A 57 -45.14 -28.11 71.16
C ALA A 57 -44.80 -29.61 71.33
N ALA A 58 -44.44 -30.29 70.23
CA ALA A 58 -44.04 -31.71 70.26
C ALA A 58 -42.78 -31.95 71.11
N SER A 59 -41.85 -30.99 71.13
CA SER A 59 -40.61 -31.08 71.90
C SER A 59 -40.80 -30.83 73.40
N SER A 60 -41.86 -30.10 73.78
CA SER A 60 -42.17 -29.78 75.18
C SER A 60 -43.11 -30.78 75.83
N SER A 61 -43.97 -31.46 75.05
CA SER A 61 -44.83 -32.55 75.52
C SER A 61 -45.22 -33.48 74.39
N SER A 62 -45.23 -34.80 74.63
CA SER A 62 -45.69 -35.78 73.63
C SER A 62 -47.17 -35.56 73.31
N PHE A 63 -47.51 -35.49 72.02
CA PHE A 63 -48.90 -35.39 71.60
C PHE A 63 -49.73 -36.59 72.07
N THR A 64 -50.98 -36.33 72.43
CA THR A 64 -51.95 -37.39 72.71
C THR A 64 -52.28 -38.13 71.42
N GLU A 65 -52.61 -39.42 71.50
CA GLU A 65 -52.90 -40.27 70.33
C GLU A 65 -54.05 -39.69 69.48
N SER A 66 -55.04 -39.06 70.10
CA SER A 66 -56.14 -38.37 69.41
C SER A 66 -55.67 -37.12 68.62
N LEU A 67 -54.72 -36.37 69.15
CA LEU A 67 -54.13 -35.19 68.50
C LEU A 67 -53.22 -35.61 67.34
N SER A 68 -52.38 -36.63 67.54
CA SER A 68 -51.54 -37.22 66.49
C SER A 68 -52.38 -37.71 65.30
N VAL A 69 -53.49 -38.42 65.54
CA VAL A 69 -54.39 -38.88 64.46
C VAL A 69 -55.05 -37.69 63.72
N GLN A 70 -55.39 -36.61 64.42
CA GLN A 70 -55.95 -35.41 63.79
C GLN A 70 -54.93 -34.69 62.90
N ILE A 71 -53.71 -34.47 63.40
CA ILE A 71 -52.61 -33.88 62.60
C ILE A 71 -52.31 -34.79 61.39
N TRP A 72 -52.33 -36.11 61.58
CA TRP A 72 -52.10 -37.07 60.50
C TRP A 72 -53.16 -37.00 59.38
N ARG A 73 -54.44 -36.88 59.74
CA ARG A 73 -55.54 -36.69 58.77
C ARG A 73 -55.40 -35.38 58.01
N LEU A 74 -55.07 -34.29 58.71
CA LEU A 74 -54.88 -32.98 58.09
C LEU A 74 -53.64 -32.94 57.18
N GLY A 75 -52.52 -33.54 57.59
CA GLY A 75 -51.32 -33.66 56.76
C GLY A 75 -51.53 -34.50 55.51
N THR A 76 -52.32 -35.57 55.59
CA THR A 76 -52.68 -36.40 54.41
C THR A 76 -53.61 -35.65 53.46
N ARG A 77 -54.58 -34.89 54.00
CA ARG A 77 -55.44 -33.99 53.20
C ARG A 77 -54.62 -32.91 52.49
N LEU A 78 -53.69 -32.28 53.21
CA LEU A 78 -52.77 -31.30 52.64
C LEU A 78 -51.97 -31.90 51.48
N TRP A 79 -51.43 -33.10 51.65
CA TRP A 79 -50.70 -33.80 50.59
C TRP A 79 -51.54 -33.98 49.32
N ASN A 80 -52.76 -34.50 49.46
CA ASN A 80 -53.64 -34.73 48.32
C ASN A 80 -54.02 -33.41 47.63
N ALA A 81 -54.33 -32.37 48.41
CA ALA A 81 -54.65 -31.04 47.86
C ALA A 81 -53.47 -30.46 47.05
N VAL A 82 -52.23 -30.63 47.51
CA VAL A 82 -51.05 -30.17 46.78
C VAL A 82 -50.76 -31.01 45.52
N VAL A 83 -51.05 -32.31 45.54
CA VAL A 83 -50.96 -33.17 44.35
C VAL A 83 -52.01 -32.78 43.31
N ASP A 84 -53.25 -32.55 43.72
CA ASP A 84 -54.35 -32.13 42.83
C ASP A 84 -54.05 -30.77 42.19
N ARG A 85 -53.52 -29.81 42.97
CA ARG A 85 -53.03 -28.52 42.46
C ARG A 85 -51.96 -28.69 41.39
N ALA A 86 -51.00 -29.58 41.61
CA ALA A 86 -49.92 -29.84 40.66
C ALA A 86 -50.39 -30.53 39.36
N ASN A 87 -51.42 -31.36 39.44
CA ASN A 87 -52.00 -32.05 38.28
C ASN A 87 -52.93 -31.15 37.44
N SER A 88 -53.47 -30.07 38.02
CA SER A 88 -54.47 -29.18 37.37
C SER A 88 -53.94 -28.22 36.29
N ALA A 89 -52.70 -28.39 35.83
CA ALA A 89 -52.09 -27.68 34.69
C ALA A 89 -51.97 -26.12 34.80
N ALA A 90 -52.32 -25.50 35.93
CA ALA A 90 -52.34 -24.03 36.07
C ALA A 90 -51.04 -23.37 36.56
N LEU A 91 -49.92 -24.10 36.68
CA LEU A 91 -48.63 -23.57 37.15
C LEU A 91 -47.57 -23.56 36.04
N ALA A 92 -47.83 -22.80 34.97
CA ALA A 92 -46.80 -22.28 34.08
C ALA A 92 -46.16 -21.01 34.69
N GLY A 93 -45.80 -21.08 35.98
CA GLY A 93 -45.14 -19.99 36.71
C GLY A 93 -43.62 -20.10 36.60
N GLY A 94 -42.91 -18.98 36.74
CA GLY A 94 -41.45 -18.97 36.78
C GLY A 94 -40.87 -19.76 37.98
N PRO A 95 -39.54 -19.97 38.03
CA PRO A 95 -38.87 -20.81 39.03
C PRO A 95 -39.21 -20.48 40.49
N ALA A 96 -39.50 -19.21 40.80
CA ALA A 96 -39.88 -18.76 42.14
C ALA A 96 -41.26 -19.29 42.58
N ALA A 97 -42.25 -19.33 41.70
CA ALA A 97 -43.58 -19.85 42.02
C ALA A 97 -43.57 -21.37 42.26
N LEU A 98 -42.76 -22.09 41.46
CA LEU A 98 -42.57 -23.53 41.64
C LEU A 98 -41.84 -23.87 42.95
N ALA A 99 -40.91 -23.01 43.40
CA ALA A 99 -40.25 -23.17 44.69
C ALA A 99 -41.21 -22.99 45.87
N VAL A 100 -42.14 -22.04 45.79
CA VAL A 100 -43.17 -21.84 46.82
C VAL A 100 -44.13 -23.04 46.88
N GLU A 101 -44.52 -23.59 45.74
CA GLU A 101 -45.36 -24.78 45.69
C GLU A 101 -44.63 -26.04 46.18
N ALA A 102 -43.33 -26.18 45.90
CA ALA A 102 -42.49 -27.23 46.47
C ALA A 102 -42.39 -27.13 48.00
N GLU A 103 -42.34 -25.91 48.55
CA GLU A 103 -42.35 -25.67 49.99
C GLU A 103 -43.70 -26.04 50.63
N ILE A 104 -44.82 -25.66 50.02
CA ILE A 104 -46.16 -26.07 50.48
C ILE A 104 -46.29 -27.59 50.44
N ARG A 105 -45.76 -28.24 49.39
CA ARG A 105 -45.73 -29.70 49.27
C ARG A 105 -44.90 -30.35 50.38
N GLN A 106 -43.75 -29.78 50.74
CA GLN A 106 -42.90 -30.30 51.81
C GLN A 106 -43.56 -30.17 53.19
N ALA A 107 -44.43 -29.18 53.40
CA ALA A 107 -45.11 -29.01 54.69
C ALA A 107 -45.95 -30.23 55.11
N ALA A 108 -46.55 -30.94 54.16
CA ALA A 108 -47.36 -32.13 54.42
C ALA A 108 -46.57 -33.29 55.06
N PRO A 109 -45.48 -33.82 54.47
CA PRO A 109 -44.68 -34.87 55.11
C PRO A 109 -44.02 -34.41 56.42
N GLU A 110 -43.71 -33.12 56.61
CA GLU A 110 -43.21 -32.59 57.89
C GLU A 110 -44.28 -32.66 59.00
N LEU A 111 -45.55 -32.32 58.68
CA LEU A 111 -46.67 -32.46 59.62
C LEU A 111 -46.90 -33.92 60.00
N LEU A 112 -46.79 -34.82 59.02
CA LEU A 112 -46.90 -36.26 59.24
C LEU A 112 -45.75 -36.74 60.15
N LEU A 113 -44.50 -36.36 59.86
CA LEU A 113 -43.35 -36.72 60.71
C LEU A 113 -43.52 -36.25 62.17
N LEU A 114 -44.04 -35.03 62.37
CA LEU A 114 -44.32 -34.47 63.71
C LEU A 114 -45.44 -35.19 64.46
N ALA A 115 -46.45 -35.69 63.76
CA ALA A 115 -47.58 -36.40 64.37
C ALA A 115 -47.19 -37.79 64.90
N GLY A 116 -46.08 -38.36 64.43
CA GLY A 116 -45.70 -39.75 64.71
C GLY A 116 -46.57 -40.76 63.95
N ILE A 117 -46.25 -42.06 64.06
CA ILE A 117 -46.96 -43.14 63.38
C ILE A 117 -48.15 -43.59 64.25
N PRO A 118 -49.41 -43.32 63.87
CA PRO A 118 -50.56 -43.72 64.69
C PRO A 118 -50.84 -45.22 64.55
N ASN A 119 -51.27 -45.86 65.64
CA ASN A 119 -51.65 -47.28 65.63
C ASN A 119 -52.89 -47.49 64.72
N GLY A 120 -52.80 -48.44 63.77
CA GLY A 120 -53.92 -48.83 62.90
C GLY A 120 -53.90 -48.30 61.47
N VAL A 121 -52.88 -47.54 61.04
CA VAL A 121 -52.69 -47.16 59.64
C VAL A 121 -51.64 -48.08 58.98
N PRO A 122 -52.04 -48.96 58.04
CA PRO A 122 -51.07 -49.82 57.35
C PRO A 122 -50.12 -48.97 56.49
N SER A 123 -48.84 -49.37 56.52
CA SER A 123 -47.75 -48.79 55.72
C SER A 123 -47.54 -47.28 55.92
N ALA A 124 -47.89 -46.75 57.11
CA ALA A 124 -47.83 -45.32 57.41
C ALA A 124 -46.42 -44.72 57.24
N ALA A 125 -45.39 -45.44 57.70
CA ALA A 125 -43.99 -45.02 57.56
C ALA A 125 -43.55 -44.96 56.09
N ALA A 126 -43.88 -45.98 55.29
CA ALA A 126 -43.62 -46.02 53.85
C ALA A 126 -44.32 -44.89 53.08
N LYS A 127 -45.56 -44.52 53.47
CA LYS A 127 -46.29 -43.40 52.87
C LYS A 127 -45.62 -42.06 53.14
N VAL A 128 -45.18 -41.80 54.38
CA VAL A 128 -44.45 -40.56 54.70
C VAL A 128 -43.12 -40.50 53.97
N ALA A 129 -42.38 -41.60 53.92
CA ALA A 129 -41.16 -41.67 53.15
C ALA A 129 -41.40 -41.42 51.65
N SER A 130 -42.47 -41.97 51.07
CA SER A 130 -42.86 -41.69 49.68
C SER A 130 -43.23 -40.22 49.46
N PHE A 131 -43.79 -39.53 50.46
CA PHE A 131 -44.13 -38.12 50.36
C PHE A 131 -42.87 -37.25 50.43
N PHE A 132 -41.97 -37.51 51.37
CA PHE A 132 -40.65 -36.86 51.40
C PHE A 132 -39.85 -37.12 50.12
N HIS A 133 -39.90 -38.35 49.57
CA HIS A 133 -39.28 -38.67 48.28
C HIS A 133 -39.83 -37.79 47.15
N ARG A 134 -41.16 -37.70 47.00
CA ARG A 134 -41.79 -36.87 45.95
C ARG A 134 -41.57 -35.37 46.14
N SER A 135 -41.51 -34.88 47.39
CA SER A 135 -41.13 -33.48 47.69
C SER A 135 -39.66 -33.21 47.36
N GLY A 136 -38.76 -34.15 47.67
CA GLY A 136 -37.35 -34.06 47.34
C GLY A 136 -37.09 -34.04 45.84
N LEU A 137 -37.81 -34.84 45.05
CA LEU A 137 -37.74 -34.79 43.58
C LEU A 137 -38.13 -33.41 43.03
N ALA A 138 -39.18 -32.79 43.58
CA ALA A 138 -39.60 -31.45 43.18
C ALA A 138 -38.50 -30.40 43.44
N TRP A 139 -37.75 -30.54 44.54
CA TRP A 139 -36.59 -29.68 44.82
C TRP A 139 -35.40 -29.95 43.90
N LEU A 140 -35.16 -31.21 43.52
CA LEU A 140 -34.12 -31.55 42.54
C LEU A 140 -34.40 -30.98 41.16
N ASP A 141 -35.65 -31.05 40.70
CA ASP A 141 -36.02 -30.50 39.39
C ASP A 141 -35.90 -28.95 39.35
N LEU A 142 -35.87 -28.29 40.52
CA LEU A 142 -35.58 -26.86 40.68
C LEU A 142 -34.08 -26.57 40.92
N GLY A 143 -33.21 -27.58 40.91
CA GLY A 143 -31.78 -27.44 41.16
C GLY A 143 -31.40 -27.14 42.63
N ARG A 144 -32.31 -27.33 43.60
CA ARG A 144 -32.07 -27.08 45.04
C ARG A 144 -31.67 -28.36 45.76
N VAL A 145 -30.44 -28.80 45.50
CA VAL A 145 -29.91 -30.09 45.97
C VAL A 145 -29.88 -30.23 47.49
N ASP A 146 -29.60 -29.15 48.23
CA ASP A 146 -29.55 -29.17 49.69
C ASP A 146 -30.92 -29.49 50.33
N LEU A 147 -31.98 -28.89 49.80
CA LEU A 147 -33.35 -29.07 50.29
C LEU A 147 -33.89 -30.46 49.93
N ALA A 148 -33.56 -30.94 48.73
CA ALA A 148 -33.88 -32.30 48.31
C ALA A 148 -33.20 -33.34 49.21
N SER A 149 -31.89 -33.16 49.46
CA SER A 149 -31.10 -34.05 50.32
C SER A 149 -31.67 -34.08 51.74
N ALA A 150 -32.07 -32.92 52.30
CA ALA A 150 -32.73 -32.86 53.60
C ALA A 150 -34.05 -33.64 53.65
N CYS A 151 -34.85 -33.61 52.58
CA CYS A 151 -36.07 -34.43 52.47
C CYS A 151 -35.73 -35.93 52.45
N PHE A 152 -34.71 -36.34 51.69
CA PHE A 152 -34.33 -37.74 51.59
C PHE A 152 -33.69 -38.30 52.87
N GLU A 153 -32.90 -37.49 53.59
CA GLU A 153 -32.34 -37.86 54.91
C GLU A 153 -33.45 -38.11 55.93
N LYS A 154 -34.52 -37.30 55.92
CA LYS A 154 -35.70 -37.50 56.78
C LYS A 154 -36.52 -38.75 56.40
N ALA A 155 -36.54 -39.12 55.12
CA ALA A 155 -37.27 -40.29 54.62
C ALA A 155 -36.55 -41.62 54.89
N THR A 156 -35.22 -41.63 54.84
CA THR A 156 -34.39 -42.84 54.91
C THR A 156 -34.62 -43.69 56.17
N PRO A 157 -34.69 -43.14 57.41
CA PRO A 157 -34.88 -43.96 58.61
C PRO A 157 -36.30 -44.55 58.74
N LEU A 158 -37.26 -44.10 57.92
CA LEU A 158 -38.66 -44.53 58.00
C LEU A 158 -38.95 -45.82 57.21
N VAL A 159 -37.98 -46.34 56.46
CA VAL A 159 -38.18 -47.44 55.51
C VAL A 159 -37.07 -48.48 55.69
N SER A 160 -37.43 -49.77 55.75
CA SER A 160 -36.47 -50.86 55.94
C SER A 160 -36.44 -51.87 54.79
N ALA A 161 -35.25 -52.33 54.40
CA ALA A 161 -35.10 -53.38 53.39
C ALA A 161 -35.70 -54.74 53.80
N ALA A 162 -35.92 -54.95 55.11
CA ALA A 162 -36.49 -56.18 55.66
C ALA A 162 -38.00 -56.31 55.41
N ALA A 163 -38.73 -55.19 55.33
CA ALA A 163 -40.16 -55.19 55.06
C ALA A 163 -40.42 -55.19 53.54
N THR A 164 -41.24 -56.12 53.06
CA THR A 164 -41.51 -56.27 51.61
C THR A 164 -42.23 -55.08 51.00
N GLU A 165 -43.12 -54.43 51.77
CA GLU A 165 -43.87 -53.23 51.35
C GLU A 165 -42.97 -51.98 51.18
N ASP A 166 -41.84 -51.97 51.88
CA ASP A 166 -40.89 -50.84 51.98
C ASP A 166 -39.84 -50.85 50.86
N ARG A 167 -39.59 -52.00 50.24
CA ARG A 167 -38.48 -52.21 49.27
C ARG A 167 -38.59 -51.31 48.04
N GLY A 168 -39.79 -51.09 47.52
CA GLY A 168 -40.01 -50.23 46.35
C GLY A 168 -39.75 -48.75 46.66
N VAL A 169 -40.22 -48.27 47.81
CA VAL A 169 -39.99 -46.89 48.26
C VAL A 169 -38.51 -46.66 48.57
N LEU A 170 -37.84 -47.65 49.17
CA LEU A 170 -36.41 -47.60 49.45
C LEU A 170 -35.56 -47.56 48.17
N LEU A 171 -35.95 -48.30 47.14
CA LEU A 171 -35.30 -48.26 45.82
C LEU A 171 -35.41 -46.86 45.20
N GLU A 172 -36.62 -46.33 45.08
CA GLU A 172 -36.86 -44.98 44.53
C GLU A 172 -36.10 -43.89 45.33
N LEU A 173 -36.10 -44.00 46.66
CA LEU A 173 -35.36 -43.09 47.53
C LEU A 173 -33.84 -43.15 47.30
N ASN A 174 -33.26 -44.35 47.16
CA ASN A 174 -31.84 -44.50 46.87
C ASN A 174 -31.47 -43.95 45.48
N LEU A 175 -32.33 -44.14 44.47
CA LEU A 175 -32.13 -43.58 43.13
C LEU A 175 -32.20 -42.04 43.15
N ALA A 176 -33.16 -41.46 43.86
CA ALA A 176 -33.28 -40.01 44.01
C ALA A 176 -32.10 -39.40 44.79
N ARG A 177 -31.62 -40.07 45.84
CA ARG A 177 -30.40 -39.69 46.57
C ARG A 177 -29.15 -39.81 45.70
N ALA A 178 -29.06 -40.84 44.86
CA ALA A 178 -27.96 -40.99 43.93
C ALA A 178 -27.93 -39.84 42.91
N ARG A 179 -29.10 -39.44 42.37
CA ARG A 179 -29.23 -38.26 41.51
C ARG A 179 -28.80 -36.98 42.24
N ALA A 180 -29.30 -36.75 43.47
CA ALA A 180 -28.92 -35.60 44.28
C ALA A 180 -27.40 -35.54 44.55
N ALA A 181 -26.78 -36.67 44.90
CA ALA A 181 -25.34 -36.76 45.12
C ALA A 181 -24.54 -36.46 43.84
N SER A 182 -24.97 -36.98 42.69
CA SER A 182 -24.37 -36.67 41.39
C SER A 182 -24.48 -35.17 41.05
N ASP A 183 -25.64 -34.56 41.26
CA ASP A 183 -25.87 -33.13 41.00
C ASP A 183 -25.05 -32.24 41.96
N ALA A 184 -24.77 -32.71 43.19
CA ALA A 184 -23.84 -32.07 44.13
C ALA A 184 -22.35 -32.30 43.78
N GLY A 185 -22.05 -33.12 42.77
CA GLY A 185 -20.69 -33.46 42.35
C GLY A 185 -20.04 -34.63 43.10
N ASP A 186 -20.75 -35.28 44.03
CA ASP A 186 -20.27 -36.48 44.74
C ASP A 186 -20.63 -37.77 43.98
N GLN A 187 -19.83 -38.04 42.95
CA GLN A 187 -20.00 -39.22 42.10
C GLN A 187 -19.75 -40.53 42.85
N ALA A 188 -18.88 -40.54 43.87
CA ALA A 188 -18.58 -41.74 44.63
C ALA A 188 -19.79 -42.18 45.48
N LEU A 189 -20.45 -41.23 46.15
CA LEU A 189 -21.68 -41.48 46.89
C LEU A 189 -22.82 -41.91 45.97
N ALA A 190 -22.96 -41.28 44.81
CA ALA A 190 -23.97 -41.65 43.82
C ALA A 190 -23.83 -43.12 43.38
N VAL A 191 -22.62 -43.56 43.03
CA VAL A 191 -22.33 -44.94 42.62
C VAL A 191 -22.53 -45.95 43.75
N ALA A 192 -22.17 -45.59 44.98
CA ALA A 192 -22.40 -46.44 46.16
C ALA A 192 -23.91 -46.67 46.41
N LEU A 193 -24.73 -45.63 46.26
CA LEU A 193 -26.19 -45.70 46.41
C LEU A 193 -26.85 -46.53 45.31
N LEU A 194 -26.40 -46.40 44.04
CA LEU A 194 -26.86 -47.27 42.96
C LEU A 194 -26.47 -48.73 43.20
N SER A 195 -25.23 -48.97 43.65
CA SER A 195 -24.74 -50.33 43.92
C SER A 195 -25.51 -51.02 45.06
N ARG A 196 -25.85 -50.27 46.11
CA ARG A 196 -26.70 -50.73 47.21
C ARG A 196 -28.13 -51.04 46.77
N SER A 197 -28.57 -50.47 45.64
CA SER A 197 -29.90 -50.65 45.07
C SER A 197 -30.02 -51.88 44.16
N LYS A 198 -28.92 -52.49 43.73
CA LYS A 198 -28.90 -53.74 42.92
C LYS A 198 -29.78 -54.87 43.49
N PRO A 199 -29.65 -55.27 44.78
CA PRO A 199 -30.50 -56.33 45.34
C PRO A 199 -31.98 -55.94 45.47
N LEU A 200 -32.29 -54.64 45.59
CA LEU A 200 -33.67 -54.14 45.67
C LEU A 200 -34.33 -54.13 44.28
N ALA A 201 -33.58 -53.75 43.25
CA ALA A 201 -34.03 -53.71 41.87
C ALA A 201 -34.22 -55.09 41.24
N ALA A 202 -33.46 -56.11 41.67
CA ALA A 202 -33.59 -57.49 41.20
C ALA A 202 -34.96 -58.12 41.47
N ALA A 203 -35.77 -57.51 42.36
CA ALA A 203 -37.10 -57.98 42.72
C ALA A 203 -38.18 -57.66 41.66
N SER A 204 -37.94 -56.73 40.72
CA SER A 204 -38.92 -56.40 39.67
C SER A 204 -38.26 -55.88 38.38
N PRO A 205 -38.84 -56.18 37.19
CA PRO A 205 -38.31 -55.69 35.91
C PRO A 205 -38.35 -54.16 35.81
N GLU A 206 -39.40 -53.53 36.36
CA GLU A 206 -39.49 -52.07 36.51
C GLU A 206 -38.39 -51.50 37.42
N GLY A 207 -38.02 -52.19 38.50
CA GLY A 207 -36.93 -51.79 39.39
C GLY A 207 -35.56 -51.88 38.71
N ALA A 208 -35.32 -52.96 37.95
CA ALA A 208 -34.11 -53.09 37.14
C ALA A 208 -34.00 -52.01 36.06
N LYS A 209 -35.13 -51.62 35.45
CA LYS A 209 -35.21 -50.49 34.51
C LYS A 209 -34.88 -49.15 35.18
N SER A 210 -35.51 -48.83 36.32
CA SER A 210 -35.24 -47.59 37.06
C SER A 210 -33.77 -47.50 37.51
N LEU A 211 -33.18 -48.63 37.93
CA LEU A 211 -31.77 -48.70 38.28
C LEU A 211 -30.84 -48.50 37.06
N ALA A 212 -31.14 -49.15 35.93
CA ALA A 212 -30.39 -48.95 34.69
C ALA A 212 -30.47 -47.49 34.19
N GLN A 213 -31.63 -46.84 34.35
CA GLN A 213 -31.80 -45.42 34.04
C GLN A 213 -31.00 -44.54 34.99
N GLY A 214 -30.90 -44.89 36.28
CA GLY A 214 -30.04 -44.21 37.25
C GLY A 214 -28.56 -44.29 36.91
N TYR A 215 -28.06 -45.48 36.55
CA TYR A 215 -26.69 -45.67 36.07
C TYR A 215 -26.41 -44.87 34.79
N LEU A 216 -27.35 -44.85 33.84
CA LEU A 216 -27.23 -44.06 32.62
C LEU A 216 -27.18 -42.55 32.91
N SER A 217 -28.08 -42.01 33.73
CA SER A 217 -28.11 -40.58 34.04
C SER A 217 -26.84 -40.10 34.74
N ILE A 218 -26.31 -40.91 35.65
CA ILE A 218 -25.08 -40.59 36.38
C ILE A 218 -23.87 -40.73 35.44
N GLY A 219 -23.87 -41.73 34.55
CA GLY A 219 -22.86 -41.86 33.49
C GLY A 219 -22.85 -40.68 32.53
N GLU A 220 -24.03 -40.16 32.13
CA GLU A 220 -24.16 -38.95 31.31
C GLU A 220 -23.61 -37.71 32.03
N ALA A 221 -23.96 -37.53 33.31
CA ALA A 221 -23.43 -36.44 34.13
C ALA A 221 -21.91 -36.53 34.30
N THR A 222 -21.38 -37.74 34.49
CA THR A 222 -19.93 -38.01 34.59
C THR A 222 -19.21 -37.69 33.28
N LEU A 223 -19.80 -38.03 32.13
CA LEU A 223 -19.25 -37.74 30.80
C LEU A 223 -19.30 -36.23 30.46
N ALA A 224 -20.30 -35.51 30.97
CA ALA A 224 -20.46 -34.06 30.75
C ALA A 224 -19.54 -33.20 31.64
N ALA A 225 -19.03 -33.74 32.75
CA ALA A 225 -18.15 -33.03 33.67
C ALA A 225 -16.76 -32.75 33.06
N LYS A 226 -16.31 -31.48 33.11
CA LYS A 226 -15.01 -31.05 32.53
C LYS A 226 -13.77 -31.64 33.22
N HIS A 227 -13.92 -32.13 34.45
CA HIS A 227 -12.87 -32.79 35.21
C HIS A 227 -13.33 -34.21 35.53
N SER A 228 -12.77 -35.20 34.82
CA SER A 228 -13.03 -36.60 35.10
C SER A 228 -12.45 -36.96 36.46
N ASN A 229 -13.30 -37.43 37.38
CA ASN A 229 -12.83 -38.01 38.62
C ASN A 229 -12.30 -39.43 38.32
N PRO A 230 -10.99 -39.73 38.47
CA PRO A 230 -10.40 -40.98 37.99
C PRO A 230 -10.92 -42.24 38.71
N ALA A 231 -11.68 -42.08 39.80
CA ALA A 231 -12.27 -43.17 40.55
C ALA A 231 -13.62 -43.67 39.98
N VAL A 232 -14.29 -42.89 39.13
CA VAL A 232 -15.60 -43.25 38.55
C VAL A 232 -15.55 -43.05 37.04
N GLU A 233 -15.42 -44.16 36.31
CA GLU A 233 -15.40 -44.14 34.85
C GLU A 233 -16.82 -44.26 34.29
N ALA A 234 -17.22 -43.33 33.40
CA ALA A 234 -18.52 -43.38 32.73
C ALA A 234 -18.72 -44.69 31.94
N SER A 235 -17.63 -45.27 31.40
CA SER A 235 -17.62 -46.56 30.69
C SER A 235 -18.17 -47.70 31.56
N THR A 236 -17.79 -47.75 32.83
CA THR A 236 -18.24 -48.77 33.80
C THR A 236 -19.72 -48.59 34.14
N LEU A 237 -20.18 -47.35 34.27
CA LEU A 237 -21.58 -47.03 34.54
C LEU A 237 -22.50 -47.39 33.37
N PHE A 238 -22.08 -47.09 32.13
CA PHE A 238 -22.84 -47.49 30.95
C PHE A 238 -22.86 -49.01 30.74
N THR A 239 -21.76 -49.71 31.08
CA THR A 239 -21.70 -51.18 31.00
C THR A 239 -22.62 -51.83 32.04
N GLU A 240 -22.64 -51.31 33.27
CA GLU A 240 -23.57 -51.78 34.32
C GLU A 240 -25.03 -51.51 33.96
N ALA A 241 -25.34 -50.37 33.35
CA ALA A 241 -26.68 -50.09 32.82
C ALA A 241 -27.09 -51.07 31.70
N LEU A 242 -26.17 -51.42 30.80
CA LEU A 242 -26.38 -52.40 29.73
C LEU A 242 -26.62 -53.80 30.28
N ASP A 243 -25.78 -54.26 31.23
CA ASP A 243 -25.92 -55.55 31.89
C ASP A 243 -27.27 -55.69 32.59
N LEU A 244 -27.74 -54.63 33.26
CA LEU A 244 -29.06 -54.59 33.90
C LEU A 244 -30.19 -54.67 32.87
N CYS A 245 -30.06 -54.00 31.72
CA CYS A 245 -31.02 -54.13 30.62
C CYS A 245 -31.04 -55.56 30.06
N GLU A 246 -29.90 -56.22 29.91
CA GLU A 246 -29.84 -57.59 29.39
C GLU A 246 -30.38 -58.63 30.38
N LYS A 247 -30.09 -58.45 31.68
CA LYS A 247 -30.62 -59.29 32.77
C LYS A 247 -32.12 -59.12 32.97
N ALA A 248 -32.66 -57.92 32.75
CA ALA A 248 -34.11 -57.66 32.82
C ALA A 248 -34.86 -58.15 31.57
N ALA A 249 -34.18 -58.24 30.41
CA ALA A 249 -34.75 -58.77 29.17
C ALA A 249 -34.72 -60.32 29.10
N SER A 250 -33.87 -60.97 29.90
CA SER A 250 -33.79 -62.43 29.96
C SER A 250 -34.85 -62.98 30.93
N PRO A 251 -35.68 -63.96 30.53
CA PRO A 251 -36.67 -64.56 31.43
C PRO A 251 -35.92 -65.38 32.49
N SER A 252 -35.74 -64.82 33.69
CA SER A 252 -35.07 -65.53 34.77
C SER A 252 -35.98 -66.57 35.42
N SER A 253 -35.39 -67.74 35.56
CA SER A 253 -35.89 -68.99 36.11
C SER A 253 -36.46 -68.86 37.53
N SER A 254 -37.79 -69.00 37.68
CA SER A 254 -38.41 -69.60 38.87
C SER A 254 -39.91 -69.89 38.67
N SER A 255 -40.26 -70.81 37.78
CA SER A 255 -41.46 -71.65 37.91
C SER A 255 -41.45 -72.76 36.85
N PRO A 256 -41.57 -74.05 37.21
CA PRO A 256 -41.80 -75.12 36.25
C PRO A 256 -43.30 -75.22 35.96
N ARG A 257 -43.73 -74.90 34.74
CA ARG A 257 -44.84 -75.59 34.07
C ARG A 257 -44.81 -75.35 32.55
N THR A 258 -44.74 -76.49 31.87
CA THR A 258 -44.97 -76.85 30.45
C THR A 258 -45.38 -75.76 29.43
N PRO A 259 -44.88 -75.86 28.19
CA PRO A 259 -45.09 -74.88 27.12
C PRO A 259 -46.46 -75.06 26.44
N PRO A 260 -46.95 -74.01 25.75
CA PRO A 260 -47.57 -74.23 24.46
C PRO A 260 -46.82 -73.49 23.35
N TYR A 261 -46.79 -74.19 22.23
CA TYR A 261 -46.41 -73.78 20.88
C TYR A 261 -46.62 -72.30 20.55
N GLY A 262 -45.59 -71.72 19.92
CA GLY A 262 -45.71 -70.68 18.87
C GLY A 262 -46.20 -69.30 19.31
N GLY A 263 -45.27 -68.34 19.42
CA GLY A 263 -45.64 -66.92 19.49
C GLY A 263 -44.55 -66.06 20.14
N ALA A 264 -44.22 -64.97 19.47
CA ALA A 264 -43.20 -63.98 19.82
C ALA A 264 -43.07 -63.65 21.31
N THR A 265 -41.83 -63.51 21.76
CA THR A 265 -41.48 -62.90 23.05
C THR A 265 -42.09 -61.49 23.14
N PRO A 266 -42.71 -61.11 24.27
CA PRO A 266 -43.20 -59.75 24.45
C PRO A 266 -41.98 -58.83 24.64
N LYS A 267 -41.53 -58.20 23.54
CA LYS A 267 -40.53 -57.12 23.60
C LYS A 267 -41.12 -55.98 24.42
N THR A 268 -40.48 -55.61 25.52
CA THR A 268 -40.81 -54.38 26.24
C THR A 268 -40.11 -53.21 25.53
N PRO A 269 -40.80 -52.40 24.69
CA PRO A 269 -40.18 -51.43 23.78
C PRO A 269 -39.32 -50.36 24.50
N ASN A 270 -39.62 -50.09 25.78
CA ASN A 270 -38.89 -49.11 26.58
C ASN A 270 -37.49 -49.57 27.02
N LEU A 271 -37.25 -50.88 27.18
CA LEU A 271 -35.95 -51.40 27.62
C LEU A 271 -34.92 -51.42 26.48
N GLU A 272 -35.41 -51.73 25.27
CA GLU A 272 -34.63 -51.70 24.03
C GLU A 272 -34.22 -50.26 23.66
N GLY A 273 -35.09 -49.27 23.93
CA GLY A 273 -34.74 -47.84 23.84
C GLY A 273 -33.62 -47.41 24.80
N LEU A 274 -33.64 -47.92 26.04
CA LEU A 274 -32.60 -47.63 27.05
C LEU A 274 -31.26 -48.27 26.68
N LYS A 275 -31.27 -49.52 26.22
CA LYS A 275 -30.09 -50.23 25.70
C LYS A 275 -29.42 -49.45 24.57
N ARG A 276 -30.21 -48.95 23.60
CA ARG A 276 -29.73 -48.11 22.48
C ARG A 276 -29.12 -46.80 22.97
N ARG A 277 -29.66 -46.18 24.01
CA ARG A 277 -29.08 -44.95 24.60
C ARG A 277 -27.74 -45.25 25.27
N CYS A 278 -27.64 -46.31 26.05
CA CYS A 278 -26.38 -46.72 26.70
C CYS A 278 -25.27 -47.04 25.68
N LEU A 279 -25.57 -47.79 24.61
CA LEU A 279 -24.59 -48.09 23.55
C LEU A 279 -24.08 -46.82 22.84
N ARG A 280 -24.93 -45.81 22.63
CA ARG A 280 -24.53 -44.53 22.02
C ARG A 280 -23.59 -43.73 22.91
N PHE A 281 -23.87 -43.65 24.21
CA PHE A 281 -23.00 -42.93 25.15
C PHE A 281 -21.69 -43.68 25.41
N LEU A 282 -21.72 -45.02 25.43
CA LEU A 282 -20.50 -45.83 25.47
C LEU A 282 -19.65 -45.62 24.22
N ALA A 283 -20.26 -45.58 23.02
CA ALA A 283 -19.55 -45.24 21.80
C ALA A 283 -18.97 -43.81 21.82
N LEU A 284 -19.66 -42.84 22.41
CA LEU A 284 -19.18 -41.46 22.54
C LEU A 284 -17.96 -41.37 23.48
N GLU A 285 -18.02 -42.06 24.62
CA GLU A 285 -16.93 -42.13 25.59
C GLU A 285 -15.68 -42.76 24.95
N ARG A 286 -15.84 -43.90 24.26
CA ARG A 286 -14.73 -44.55 23.55
C ARG A 286 -14.13 -43.69 22.44
N LEU A 287 -14.96 -42.87 21.78
CA LEU A 287 -14.47 -41.92 20.78
C LEU A 287 -13.62 -40.81 21.44
N GLN A 288 -13.99 -40.32 22.62
CA GLN A 288 -13.17 -39.37 23.39
C GLN A 288 -11.85 -40.00 23.85
N ALA A 289 -11.88 -41.29 24.21
CA ALA A 289 -10.70 -42.07 24.58
C ALA A 289 -9.84 -42.53 23.38
N GLN A 290 -10.22 -42.18 22.13
CA GLN A 290 -9.57 -42.61 20.89
C GLN A 290 -9.53 -44.13 20.65
N ASP A 291 -10.42 -44.91 21.30
CA ASP A 291 -10.61 -46.35 21.07
C ASP A 291 -11.57 -46.59 19.88
N TYR A 292 -11.09 -46.34 18.67
CA TYR A 292 -11.90 -46.39 17.44
C TYR A 292 -12.53 -47.77 17.19
N GLU A 293 -11.81 -48.86 17.49
CA GLU A 293 -12.34 -50.23 17.38
C GLU A 293 -13.46 -50.50 18.41
N GLY A 294 -13.32 -49.96 19.63
CA GLY A 294 -14.38 -49.99 20.64
C GLY A 294 -15.65 -49.26 20.19
N VAL A 295 -15.50 -48.09 19.56
CA VAL A 295 -16.62 -47.34 18.96
C VAL A 295 -17.34 -48.19 17.91
N LEU A 296 -16.59 -48.76 16.95
CA LEU A 296 -17.16 -49.57 15.87
C LEU A 296 -17.82 -50.86 16.38
N ARG A 297 -17.30 -51.48 17.46
CA ARG A 297 -17.98 -52.60 18.14
C ARG A 297 -19.34 -52.16 18.73
N CYS A 298 -19.38 -51.06 19.47
CA CYS A 298 -20.63 -50.54 20.05
C CYS A 298 -21.67 -50.22 18.96
N ILE A 299 -21.23 -49.63 17.86
CA ILE A 299 -22.08 -49.28 16.72
C ILE A 299 -22.59 -50.53 15.99
N ARG A 300 -21.75 -51.55 15.78
CA ARG A 300 -22.18 -52.84 15.20
C ARG A 300 -23.26 -53.51 16.05
N VAL A 301 -23.08 -53.55 17.37
CA VAL A 301 -24.08 -54.12 18.30
C VAL A 301 -25.38 -53.30 18.26
N SER A 302 -25.27 -51.97 18.22
CA SER A 302 -26.44 -51.08 18.09
C SER A 302 -27.20 -51.34 16.78
N ARG A 303 -26.50 -51.45 15.64
CA ARG A 303 -27.10 -51.73 14.32
C ARG A 303 -27.65 -53.14 14.17
N ALA A 304 -27.04 -54.14 14.80
CA ALA A 304 -27.55 -55.52 14.81
C ALA A 304 -28.92 -55.66 15.49
N SER A 305 -29.26 -54.70 16.36
CA SER A 305 -30.59 -54.62 17.00
C SER A 305 -31.63 -53.83 16.19
N MET A 306 -31.30 -53.37 14.98
CA MET A 306 -32.07 -52.37 14.22
C MET A 306 -32.45 -52.79 12.79
N GLY A 307 -33.54 -52.21 12.27
CA GLY A 307 -33.74 -51.97 10.84
C GLY A 307 -33.26 -50.56 10.45
N LEU A 308 -32.88 -50.35 9.19
CA LEU A 308 -32.22 -49.13 8.68
C LEU A 308 -32.97 -47.79 8.91
N GLU A 309 -34.27 -47.81 9.19
CA GLU A 309 -35.11 -46.59 9.24
C GLU A 309 -35.20 -45.91 10.63
N GLU A 310 -34.71 -46.50 11.73
CA GLU A 310 -34.73 -45.86 13.06
C GLU A 310 -33.33 -45.53 13.63
N GLU A 311 -32.29 -45.47 12.78
CA GLU A 311 -30.93 -45.16 13.24
C GLU A 311 -30.80 -43.68 13.66
N HIS A 312 -30.35 -43.46 14.90
CA HIS A 312 -30.11 -42.12 15.42
C HIS A 312 -28.88 -41.47 14.72
N PRO A 313 -28.96 -40.21 14.26
CA PRO A 313 -27.89 -39.56 13.48
C PRO A 313 -26.51 -39.54 14.14
N SER A 314 -26.45 -39.52 15.48
CA SER A 314 -25.17 -39.56 16.21
C SER A 314 -24.36 -40.83 15.94
N ILE A 315 -25.00 -41.94 15.59
CA ILE A 315 -24.33 -43.21 15.30
C ILE A 315 -23.48 -43.06 14.03
N GLY A 316 -24.04 -42.52 12.95
CA GLY A 316 -23.31 -42.27 11.71
C GLY A 316 -22.14 -41.30 11.91
N VAL A 317 -22.31 -40.24 12.71
CA VAL A 317 -21.23 -39.28 13.03
C VAL A 317 -20.11 -39.93 13.82
N MET A 318 -20.42 -40.74 14.84
CA MET A 318 -19.42 -41.45 15.63
C MET A 318 -18.69 -42.53 14.81
N ALA A 319 -19.41 -43.26 13.95
CA ALA A 319 -18.83 -44.25 13.03
C ALA A 319 -17.85 -43.58 12.07
N MET A 320 -18.27 -42.49 11.43
CA MET A 320 -17.44 -41.71 10.51
C MET A 320 -16.17 -41.21 11.21
N ARG A 321 -16.29 -40.62 12.41
CA ARG A 321 -15.13 -40.15 13.17
C ARG A 321 -14.19 -41.29 13.59
N ALA A 322 -14.72 -42.45 13.95
CA ALA A 322 -13.89 -43.62 14.25
C ALA A 322 -13.12 -44.10 13.02
N TRP A 323 -13.76 -44.19 11.85
CA TRP A 323 -13.08 -44.55 10.60
C TRP A 323 -12.02 -43.55 10.16
N ILE A 324 -12.28 -42.25 10.34
CA ILE A 324 -11.28 -41.19 10.13
C ILE A 324 -10.08 -41.40 11.06
N GLY A 325 -10.32 -41.62 12.36
CA GLY A 325 -9.28 -41.86 13.36
C GLY A 325 -8.46 -43.13 13.11
N SER A 326 -9.08 -44.17 12.53
CA SER A 326 -8.42 -45.41 12.09
C SER A 326 -7.72 -45.29 10.73
N GLY A 327 -7.85 -44.16 10.01
CA GLY A 327 -7.24 -43.94 8.70
C GLY A 327 -7.96 -44.59 7.51
N ASN A 328 -9.16 -45.16 7.70
CA ASN A 328 -9.92 -45.80 6.62
C ASN A 328 -10.95 -44.84 6.02
N MET A 329 -10.50 -44.03 5.05
CA MET A 329 -11.31 -42.98 4.43
C MET A 329 -12.45 -43.52 3.55
N ALA A 330 -12.34 -44.73 3.02
CA ALA A 330 -13.37 -45.34 2.18
C ALA A 330 -14.62 -45.72 2.98
N GLU A 331 -14.43 -46.23 4.20
CA GLU A 331 -15.57 -46.51 5.09
C GLU A 331 -16.12 -45.23 5.73
N ALA A 332 -15.29 -44.24 6.01
CA ALA A 332 -15.76 -42.92 6.45
C ALA A 332 -16.66 -42.24 5.41
N ASP A 333 -16.34 -42.36 4.12
CA ASP A 333 -17.15 -41.85 3.00
C ASP A 333 -18.54 -42.52 2.96
N LYS A 334 -18.59 -43.85 3.07
CA LYS A 334 -19.86 -44.60 3.14
C LYS A 334 -20.71 -44.19 4.35
N GLU A 335 -20.10 -43.96 5.50
CA GLU A 335 -20.82 -43.50 6.70
C GLU A 335 -21.34 -42.07 6.55
N LEU A 336 -20.60 -41.20 5.85
CA LEU A 336 -21.08 -39.87 5.52
C LEU A 336 -22.28 -39.93 4.55
N GLU A 337 -22.22 -40.75 3.51
CA GLU A 337 -23.35 -40.96 2.59
C GLU A 337 -24.60 -41.48 3.32
N ARG A 338 -24.43 -42.46 4.21
CA ARG A 338 -25.52 -42.98 5.06
C ARG A 338 -26.11 -41.89 5.94
N LEU A 339 -25.28 -41.04 6.56
CA LEU A 339 -25.73 -39.91 7.35
C LEU A 339 -26.51 -38.89 6.50
N MET A 340 -26.03 -38.61 5.27
CA MET A 340 -26.69 -37.72 4.31
C MET A 340 -28.01 -38.27 3.78
N ALA A 341 -28.21 -39.59 3.79
CA ALA A 341 -29.48 -40.23 3.43
C ALA A 341 -30.48 -40.29 4.61
N ASN A 342 -30.02 -40.15 5.86
CA ASN A 342 -30.86 -40.29 7.06
C ASN A 342 -31.85 -39.12 7.21
N ALA A 343 -33.15 -39.39 7.23
CA ALA A 343 -34.19 -38.36 7.35
C ALA A 343 -34.18 -37.63 8.72
N LEU A 344 -33.68 -38.26 9.78
CA LEU A 344 -33.62 -37.69 11.13
C LEU A 344 -32.41 -36.76 11.36
N ALA A 345 -31.42 -36.74 10.44
CA ALA A 345 -30.24 -35.89 10.57
C ALA A 345 -30.57 -34.41 10.26
N THR A 346 -30.14 -33.48 11.10
CA THR A 346 -30.32 -32.05 10.82
C THR A 346 -29.28 -31.57 9.77
N GLU A 347 -29.63 -30.55 8.98
CA GLU A 347 -28.71 -29.97 7.99
C GLU A 347 -27.37 -29.55 8.63
N ASN A 348 -27.41 -28.92 9.81
CA ASN A 348 -26.22 -28.52 10.56
C ASN A 348 -25.31 -29.71 10.96
N LEU A 349 -25.91 -30.85 11.30
CA LEU A 349 -25.17 -32.07 11.64
C LEU A 349 -24.46 -32.64 10.42
N CYS A 350 -25.17 -32.69 9.28
CA CYS A 350 -24.62 -33.09 7.99
C CYS A 350 -23.45 -32.19 7.57
N VAL A 351 -23.58 -30.87 7.68
CA VAL A 351 -22.50 -29.91 7.35
C VAL A 351 -21.29 -30.11 8.27
N SER A 352 -21.51 -30.25 9.58
CA SER A 352 -20.42 -30.45 10.54
C SER A 352 -19.71 -31.80 10.35
N ALA A 353 -20.43 -32.84 9.92
CA ALA A 353 -19.85 -34.12 9.56
C ALA A 353 -19.03 -34.03 8.26
N ALA A 354 -19.56 -33.33 7.25
CA ALA A 354 -18.86 -33.05 6.00
C ALA A 354 -17.55 -32.28 6.23
N GLU A 355 -17.53 -31.26 7.09
CA GLU A 355 -16.31 -30.52 7.45
C GLU A 355 -15.27 -31.44 8.11
N ALA A 356 -15.69 -32.26 9.06
CA ALA A 356 -14.80 -33.20 9.74
C ALA A 356 -14.22 -34.25 8.77
N TYR A 357 -15.03 -34.73 7.83
CA TYR A 357 -14.58 -35.63 6.78
C TYR A 357 -13.60 -34.94 5.83
N LEU A 358 -13.89 -33.72 5.36
CA LEU A 358 -13.01 -32.98 4.45
C LEU A 358 -11.68 -32.58 5.07
N ALA A 359 -11.67 -32.29 6.37
CA ALA A 359 -10.43 -32.07 7.11
C ALA A 359 -9.48 -33.28 7.06
N ALA A 360 -10.01 -34.49 6.92
CA ALA A 360 -9.24 -35.73 6.83
C ALA A 360 -9.03 -36.23 5.39
N ALA A 361 -10.03 -36.11 4.51
CA ALA A 361 -10.00 -36.59 3.13
C ALA A 361 -9.26 -35.65 2.17
N GLY A 362 -9.15 -34.38 2.53
CA GLY A 362 -8.58 -33.34 1.68
C GLY A 362 -9.56 -32.75 0.66
N PRO A 363 -9.08 -31.80 -0.17
CA PRO A 363 -9.91 -30.98 -1.04
C PRO A 363 -10.54 -31.76 -2.21
N GLU A 364 -9.94 -32.86 -2.65
CA GLU A 364 -10.43 -33.66 -3.79
C GLU A 364 -11.82 -34.27 -3.54
N ALA A 365 -12.15 -34.55 -2.28
CA ALA A 365 -13.45 -35.09 -1.91
C ALA A 365 -14.55 -34.01 -1.80
N ALA A 366 -14.19 -32.72 -1.82
CA ALA A 366 -15.11 -31.61 -1.61
C ALA A 366 -16.24 -31.55 -2.63
N ARG A 367 -15.95 -31.87 -3.90
CA ARG A 367 -16.94 -31.88 -4.97
C ARG A 367 -18.06 -32.87 -4.70
N LYS A 368 -17.71 -34.10 -4.37
CA LYS A 368 -18.69 -35.15 -4.05
C LYS A 368 -19.55 -34.77 -2.85
N VAL A 369 -18.91 -34.28 -1.78
CA VAL A 369 -19.57 -33.87 -0.52
C VAL A 369 -20.54 -32.72 -0.75
N LEU A 370 -20.16 -31.70 -1.53
CA LEU A 370 -20.99 -30.53 -1.76
C LEU A 370 -22.19 -30.87 -2.66
N ILE A 371 -22.03 -31.75 -3.66
CA ILE A 371 -23.16 -32.28 -4.45
C ILE A 371 -24.15 -33.02 -3.55
N ALA A 372 -23.66 -33.86 -2.63
CA ALA A 372 -24.51 -34.61 -1.70
C ALA A 372 -25.28 -33.66 -0.74
N LEU A 373 -24.61 -32.62 -0.26
CA LEU A 373 -25.24 -31.57 0.56
C LEU A 373 -26.27 -30.76 -0.23
N ALA A 374 -25.96 -30.39 -1.47
CA ALA A 374 -26.85 -29.66 -2.37
C ALA A 374 -28.13 -30.43 -2.68
N ALA A 375 -28.03 -31.76 -2.85
CA ALA A 375 -29.19 -32.62 -3.07
C ALA A 375 -30.13 -32.69 -1.85
N ARG A 376 -29.59 -32.48 -0.64
CA ARG A 376 -30.33 -32.60 0.63
C ARG A 376 -30.89 -31.27 1.13
N CYS A 377 -30.10 -30.20 1.10
CA CYS A 377 -30.44 -28.91 1.73
C CYS A 377 -31.25 -28.03 0.76
N ARG A 378 -32.54 -27.80 1.06
CA ARG A 378 -33.43 -26.97 0.22
C ARG A 378 -33.41 -25.47 0.58
N ALA A 379 -33.23 -25.12 1.85
CA ALA A 379 -33.27 -23.73 2.33
C ALA A 379 -31.92 -23.22 2.89
N GLY A 380 -31.06 -24.12 3.39
CA GLY A 380 -29.72 -23.78 3.94
C GLY A 380 -28.54 -24.14 3.04
N GLY A 381 -28.78 -24.54 1.78
CA GLY A 381 -27.75 -25.06 0.87
C GLY A 381 -26.61 -24.09 0.58
N ALA A 382 -26.90 -22.79 0.44
CA ALA A 382 -25.90 -21.75 0.20
C ALA A 382 -24.94 -21.59 1.39
N ALA A 383 -25.46 -21.52 2.62
CA ALA A 383 -24.65 -21.40 3.84
C ALA A 383 -23.77 -22.65 4.06
N ALA A 384 -24.31 -23.84 3.77
CA ALA A 384 -23.55 -25.09 3.78
C ALA A 384 -22.40 -25.07 2.77
N ALA A 385 -22.65 -24.63 1.53
CA ALA A 385 -21.64 -24.54 0.49
C ALA A 385 -20.51 -23.55 0.86
N VAL A 386 -20.84 -22.38 1.42
CA VAL A 386 -19.86 -21.40 1.91
C VAL A 386 -18.95 -22.03 2.97
N ARG A 387 -19.51 -22.74 3.95
CA ARG A 387 -18.74 -23.40 5.01
C ARG A 387 -17.80 -24.48 4.48
N VAL A 388 -18.28 -25.31 3.55
CA VAL A 388 -17.46 -26.34 2.89
C VAL A 388 -16.31 -25.72 2.10
N VAL A 389 -16.59 -24.71 1.27
CA VAL A 389 -15.54 -24.03 0.49
C VAL A 389 -14.53 -23.36 1.42
N LYS A 390 -14.97 -22.73 2.52
CA LYS A 390 -14.07 -22.17 3.52
C LYS A 390 -13.16 -23.24 4.13
N GLN A 391 -13.69 -24.39 4.53
CA GLN A 391 -12.87 -25.51 5.04
C GLN A 391 -11.85 -25.99 4.01
N VAL A 392 -12.25 -26.04 2.74
CA VAL A 392 -11.40 -26.38 1.59
C VAL A 392 -10.42 -25.26 1.25
N ILE A 393 -10.55 -24.04 1.75
CA ILE A 393 -9.52 -23.00 1.65
C ILE A 393 -8.55 -23.10 2.85
N ASP A 394 -9.10 -23.25 4.07
CA ASP A 394 -8.34 -23.17 5.33
C ASP A 394 -7.45 -24.39 5.62
N GLY A 395 -7.78 -25.57 5.09
CA GLY A 395 -7.10 -26.85 5.39
C GLY A 395 -5.64 -27.02 4.90
N GLY A 396 -4.78 -26.00 4.94
CA GLY A 396 -3.32 -26.08 4.80
C GLY A 396 -2.76 -26.52 3.43
N GLY A 397 -1.89 -25.68 2.84
CA GLY A 397 -1.17 -25.99 1.58
C GLY A 397 -1.74 -25.24 0.37
N GLY A 398 -1.16 -24.06 0.08
CA GLY A 398 -1.53 -23.16 -1.02
C GLY A 398 -1.02 -23.62 -2.40
N GLY A 399 -1.25 -24.89 -2.76
CA GLY A 399 -0.85 -25.46 -4.04
C GLY A 399 -1.83 -25.15 -5.18
N ILE A 400 -1.33 -25.03 -6.41
CA ILE A 400 -2.10 -24.76 -7.64
C ILE A 400 -3.23 -25.80 -7.85
N GLY A 401 -3.00 -27.07 -7.51
CA GLY A 401 -4.01 -28.13 -7.65
C GLY A 401 -5.27 -27.90 -6.81
N ARG A 402 -5.10 -27.35 -5.60
CA ARG A 402 -6.20 -27.03 -4.69
C ARG A 402 -7.05 -25.87 -5.21
N ALA A 403 -6.40 -24.83 -5.73
CA ALA A 403 -7.10 -23.70 -6.32
C ALA A 403 -7.94 -24.11 -7.54
N ARG A 404 -7.43 -25.03 -8.36
CA ARG A 404 -8.20 -25.64 -9.47
C ARG A 404 -9.41 -26.43 -8.95
N ALA A 405 -9.22 -27.26 -7.92
CA ALA A 405 -10.32 -28.00 -7.30
C ALA A 405 -11.40 -27.05 -6.74
N ILE A 406 -11.00 -25.93 -6.12
CA ILE A 406 -11.93 -24.89 -5.66
C ILE A 406 -12.66 -24.26 -6.84
N ALA A 407 -11.96 -23.86 -7.90
CA ALA A 407 -12.56 -23.23 -9.08
C ALA A 407 -13.58 -24.15 -9.78
N GLU A 408 -13.25 -25.43 -9.94
CA GLU A 408 -14.16 -26.45 -10.48
C GLU A 408 -15.38 -26.67 -9.57
N LEU A 409 -15.16 -26.71 -8.25
CA LEU A 409 -16.20 -26.89 -7.25
C LEU A 409 -17.24 -25.77 -7.28
N VAL A 410 -16.78 -24.51 -7.24
CA VAL A 410 -17.67 -23.33 -7.17
C VAL A 410 -18.33 -23.00 -8.51
N SER A 411 -17.88 -23.61 -9.60
CA SER A 411 -18.46 -23.38 -10.92
C SER A 411 -19.43 -24.46 -11.36
N ASP A 412 -19.59 -25.53 -10.57
CA ASP A 412 -20.58 -26.56 -10.86
C ASP A 412 -21.98 -25.95 -10.77
N GLU A 413 -22.78 -26.12 -11.83
CA GLU A 413 -24.09 -25.45 -11.99
C GLU A 413 -25.03 -25.72 -10.81
N ARG A 414 -24.96 -26.92 -10.23
CA ARG A 414 -25.78 -27.30 -9.07
C ARG A 414 -25.41 -26.49 -7.83
N VAL A 415 -24.14 -26.12 -7.70
CA VAL A 415 -23.60 -25.35 -6.59
C VAL A 415 -23.98 -23.89 -6.75
N VAL A 416 -23.83 -23.33 -7.95
CA VAL A 416 -24.27 -21.97 -8.27
C VAL A 416 -25.78 -21.82 -8.02
N ALA A 417 -26.58 -22.81 -8.44
CA ALA A 417 -28.03 -22.84 -8.23
C ALA A 417 -28.46 -22.78 -6.75
N LEU A 418 -27.63 -23.24 -5.80
CA LEU A 418 -27.94 -23.10 -4.36
C LEU A 418 -28.01 -21.64 -3.91
N PHE A 419 -27.28 -20.77 -4.61
CA PHE A 419 -27.25 -19.34 -4.31
C PHE A 419 -28.39 -18.59 -5.00
N ASP A 420 -29.17 -19.24 -5.86
CA ASP A 420 -30.29 -18.63 -6.59
C ASP A 420 -31.50 -18.37 -5.68
N GLY A 421 -31.54 -17.17 -5.13
CA GLY A 421 -32.68 -16.65 -4.39
C GLY A 421 -32.42 -15.24 -3.86
N PRO A 422 -33.46 -14.43 -3.63
CA PRO A 422 -33.29 -13.10 -3.04
C PRO A 422 -32.84 -13.15 -1.57
N GLY A 423 -33.07 -14.27 -0.87
CA GLY A 423 -32.65 -14.45 0.54
C GLY A 423 -31.17 -14.79 0.75
N ASN A 424 -30.42 -15.16 -0.31
CA ASN A 424 -29.04 -15.65 -0.22
C ASN A 424 -27.98 -14.57 -0.53
N THR A 425 -28.32 -13.29 -0.42
CA THR A 425 -27.41 -12.18 -0.75
C THR A 425 -26.18 -12.14 0.15
N HIS A 426 -26.35 -12.47 1.43
CA HIS A 426 -25.25 -12.56 2.38
C HIS A 426 -24.28 -13.70 2.04
N GLU A 427 -24.80 -14.88 1.71
CA GLU A 427 -24.02 -16.07 1.35
C GLU A 427 -23.29 -15.86 0.02
N ARG A 428 -23.94 -15.23 -0.96
CA ARG A 428 -23.30 -14.81 -2.23
C ARG A 428 -22.12 -13.87 -1.98
N GLY A 429 -22.33 -12.83 -1.17
CA GLY A 429 -21.28 -11.89 -0.80
C GLY A 429 -20.11 -12.58 -0.08
N THR A 430 -20.42 -13.52 0.81
CA THR A 430 -19.42 -14.30 1.54
C THR A 430 -18.63 -15.24 0.62
N MET A 431 -19.31 -15.94 -0.30
CA MET A 431 -18.65 -16.79 -1.30
C MET A 431 -17.73 -15.98 -2.21
N HIS A 432 -18.20 -14.85 -2.73
CA HIS A 432 -17.38 -13.93 -3.51
C HIS A 432 -16.14 -13.46 -2.72
N ALA A 433 -16.30 -13.05 -1.47
CA ALA A 433 -15.18 -12.60 -0.64
C ALA A 433 -14.13 -13.70 -0.39
N LEU A 434 -14.57 -14.95 -0.17
CA LEU A 434 -13.66 -16.09 -0.01
C LEU A 434 -12.84 -16.33 -1.28
N LEU A 435 -13.50 -16.37 -2.45
CA LEU A 435 -12.84 -16.58 -3.74
C LEU A 435 -11.95 -15.41 -4.13
N TRP A 436 -12.37 -14.17 -3.85
CA TRP A 436 -11.57 -12.97 -4.05
C TRP A 436 -10.29 -12.98 -3.21
N ASN A 437 -10.40 -13.30 -1.92
CA ASN A 437 -9.23 -13.39 -1.05
C ASN A 437 -8.26 -14.48 -1.52
N CYS A 438 -8.78 -15.66 -1.88
CA CYS A 438 -7.97 -16.73 -2.45
C CYS A 438 -7.29 -16.31 -3.78
N GLY A 439 -8.05 -15.68 -4.68
CA GLY A 439 -7.54 -15.16 -5.95
C GLY A 439 -6.47 -14.09 -5.77
N THR A 440 -6.62 -13.21 -4.78
CA THR A 440 -5.62 -12.17 -4.46
C THR A 440 -4.38 -12.70 -3.77
N GLU A 441 -4.46 -13.78 -2.99
CA GLU A 441 -3.28 -14.50 -2.50
C GLU A 441 -2.46 -15.07 -3.65
N HIS A 442 -3.11 -15.73 -4.61
CA HIS A 442 -2.45 -16.21 -5.83
C HIS A 442 -1.89 -15.08 -6.70
N PHE A 443 -2.58 -13.93 -6.75
CA PHE A 443 -2.08 -12.72 -7.42
C PHE A 443 -0.77 -12.24 -6.78
N ARG A 444 -0.72 -12.15 -5.45
CA ARG A 444 0.49 -11.75 -4.70
C ARG A 444 1.63 -12.75 -4.87
N ALA A 445 1.30 -14.04 -5.00
CA ALA A 445 2.25 -15.09 -5.33
C ALA A 445 2.70 -15.10 -6.82
N LYS A 446 2.24 -14.15 -7.65
CA LYS A 446 2.51 -14.05 -9.09
C LYS A 446 1.97 -15.21 -9.94
N ASN A 447 1.03 -15.98 -9.41
CA ASN A 447 0.33 -17.05 -10.13
C ASN A 447 -0.90 -16.46 -10.84
N TYR A 448 -0.66 -15.67 -11.89
CA TYR A 448 -1.70 -14.86 -12.54
C TYR A 448 -2.78 -15.70 -13.23
N ASP A 449 -2.47 -16.89 -13.77
CA ASP A 449 -3.47 -17.78 -14.37
C ASP A 449 -4.50 -18.27 -13.35
N THR A 450 -4.02 -18.80 -12.22
CA THR A 450 -4.87 -19.28 -11.12
C THR A 450 -5.65 -18.14 -10.48
N SER A 451 -5.03 -16.97 -10.34
CA SER A 451 -5.70 -15.76 -9.85
C SER A 451 -6.83 -15.35 -10.78
N ALA A 452 -6.59 -15.29 -12.09
CA ALA A 452 -7.61 -14.93 -13.08
C ALA A 452 -8.80 -15.90 -13.02
N ASP A 453 -8.56 -17.22 -13.02
CA ASP A 453 -9.63 -18.22 -12.96
C ASP A 453 -10.48 -18.07 -11.69
N LEU A 454 -9.86 -17.94 -10.51
CA LEU A 454 -10.58 -17.76 -9.25
C LEU A 454 -11.40 -16.46 -9.21
N ILE A 455 -10.84 -15.35 -9.71
CA ILE A 455 -11.54 -14.07 -9.76
C ILE A 455 -12.71 -14.14 -10.74
N GLU A 456 -12.53 -14.77 -11.90
CA GLU A 456 -13.60 -15.00 -12.88
C GLU A 456 -14.74 -15.84 -12.27
N ARG A 457 -14.41 -16.93 -11.55
CA ARG A 457 -15.45 -17.75 -10.87
C ARG A 457 -16.12 -16.99 -9.73
N SER A 458 -15.40 -16.10 -9.03
CA SER A 458 -15.98 -15.26 -7.98
C SER A 458 -17.11 -14.37 -8.51
N MET A 459 -17.07 -13.99 -9.79
CA MET A 459 -18.09 -13.15 -10.42
C MET A 459 -19.44 -13.85 -10.57
N LEU A 460 -19.48 -15.19 -10.58
CA LEU A 460 -20.73 -15.97 -10.60
C LEU A 460 -21.62 -15.68 -9.39
N TYR A 461 -21.03 -15.23 -8.28
CA TYR A 461 -21.71 -14.92 -7.03
C TYR A 461 -21.96 -13.42 -6.82
N VAL A 462 -21.55 -12.57 -7.76
CA VAL A 462 -21.78 -11.13 -7.69
C VAL A 462 -23.07 -10.80 -8.43
N SER A 463 -24.03 -10.21 -7.72
CA SER A 463 -25.31 -9.83 -8.32
C SER A 463 -25.16 -8.67 -9.32
N ARG A 464 -26.12 -8.57 -10.25
CA ARG A 464 -26.11 -7.56 -11.33
C ARG A 464 -26.79 -6.24 -10.96
N ASP A 465 -27.14 -6.08 -9.70
CA ASP A 465 -27.72 -4.88 -9.10
C ASP A 465 -26.70 -3.73 -9.02
N GLU A 466 -27.22 -2.57 -8.61
CA GLU A 466 -26.46 -1.33 -8.47
C GLU A 466 -25.43 -1.38 -7.33
N GLU A 467 -25.76 -1.99 -6.20
CA GLU A 467 -24.86 -2.04 -5.03
C GLU A 467 -23.64 -2.92 -5.30
N SER A 468 -23.76 -3.89 -6.19
CA SER A 468 -22.69 -4.79 -6.61
C SER A 468 -21.95 -4.32 -7.86
N ARG A 469 -22.33 -3.17 -8.44
CA ARG A 469 -21.70 -2.60 -9.64
C ARG A 469 -20.20 -2.41 -9.46
N SER A 470 -19.78 -1.81 -8.35
CA SER A 470 -18.36 -1.52 -8.10
C SER A 470 -17.53 -2.80 -7.93
N ARG A 471 -18.06 -3.80 -7.23
CA ARG A 471 -17.44 -5.13 -7.10
C ARG A 471 -17.24 -5.81 -8.45
N ARG A 472 -18.21 -5.72 -9.37
CA ARG A 472 -18.07 -6.24 -10.74
C ARG A 472 -16.97 -5.52 -11.52
N ALA A 473 -16.92 -4.19 -11.43
CA ALA A 473 -15.88 -3.40 -12.07
C ALA A 473 -14.47 -3.72 -11.51
N ASP A 474 -14.34 -3.94 -10.20
CA ASP A 474 -13.11 -4.40 -9.56
C ASP A 474 -12.65 -5.76 -10.11
N CYS A 475 -13.56 -6.73 -10.26
CA CYS A 475 -13.24 -8.04 -10.85
C CYS A 475 -12.69 -7.90 -12.26
N PHE A 476 -13.36 -7.15 -13.13
CA PHE A 476 -12.89 -6.92 -14.50
C PHE A 476 -11.52 -6.21 -14.54
N ARG A 477 -11.27 -5.24 -13.66
CA ARG A 477 -9.96 -4.57 -13.57
C ARG A 477 -8.86 -5.54 -13.13
N VAL A 478 -9.11 -6.39 -12.13
CA VAL A 478 -8.12 -7.39 -11.67
C VAL A 478 -7.86 -8.44 -12.75
N LEU A 479 -8.91 -8.95 -13.41
CA LEU A 479 -8.76 -9.86 -14.55
C LEU A 479 -7.90 -9.26 -15.65
N SER A 480 -8.12 -7.99 -15.98
CA SER A 480 -7.27 -7.28 -16.93
C SER A 480 -5.82 -7.19 -16.47
N ILE A 481 -5.56 -6.86 -15.21
CA ILE A 481 -4.19 -6.81 -14.67
C ILE A 481 -3.52 -8.18 -14.73
N CYS A 482 -4.23 -9.27 -14.41
CA CYS A 482 -3.72 -10.63 -14.58
C CYS A 482 -3.37 -10.92 -16.04
N HIS A 483 -4.24 -10.56 -16.98
CA HIS A 483 -3.99 -10.79 -18.41
C HIS A 483 -2.88 -9.90 -18.98
N ILE A 484 -2.68 -8.68 -18.48
CA ILE A 484 -1.51 -7.84 -18.79
C ILE A 484 -0.23 -8.57 -18.33
N ALA A 485 -0.22 -9.10 -17.11
CA ALA A 485 0.94 -9.83 -16.58
C ALA A 485 1.25 -11.11 -17.39
N LEU A 486 0.21 -11.78 -17.90
CA LEU A 486 0.31 -12.94 -18.78
C LEU A 486 0.60 -12.60 -20.25
N GLN A 487 0.77 -11.31 -20.61
CA GLN A 487 0.98 -10.84 -21.99
C GLN A 487 -0.20 -11.12 -22.95
N HIS A 488 -1.40 -11.37 -22.43
CA HIS A 488 -2.65 -11.53 -23.20
C HIS A 488 -3.35 -10.18 -23.39
N LEU A 489 -2.72 -9.28 -24.14
CA LEU A 489 -3.12 -7.85 -24.21
C LEU A 489 -4.52 -7.62 -24.79
N ASP A 490 -4.96 -8.41 -25.77
CA ASP A 490 -6.30 -8.28 -26.35
C ASP A 490 -7.40 -8.62 -25.33
N ARG A 491 -7.22 -9.74 -24.62
CA ARG A 491 -8.14 -10.17 -23.58
C ARG A 491 -8.14 -9.21 -22.38
N ALA A 492 -6.97 -8.66 -22.03
CA ALA A 492 -6.88 -7.61 -21.02
C ALA A 492 -7.68 -6.36 -21.41
N LEU A 493 -7.66 -5.99 -22.70
CA LEU A 493 -8.39 -4.84 -23.22
C LEU A 493 -9.91 -5.07 -23.19
N GLU A 494 -10.38 -6.27 -23.53
CA GLU A 494 -11.78 -6.66 -23.41
C GLU A 494 -12.29 -6.47 -21.98
N PHE A 495 -11.56 -7.02 -20.99
CA PHE A 495 -11.95 -6.89 -19.59
C PHE A 495 -11.97 -5.43 -19.10
N VAL A 496 -11.00 -4.60 -19.48
CA VAL A 496 -11.02 -3.18 -19.12
C VAL A 496 -12.13 -2.41 -19.83
N ASN A 497 -12.50 -2.80 -21.05
CA ASN A 497 -13.66 -2.20 -21.72
C ASN A 497 -14.97 -2.57 -21.01
N GLU A 498 -15.12 -3.80 -20.53
CA GLU A 498 -16.26 -4.19 -19.70
C GLU A 498 -16.25 -3.46 -18.35
N ALA A 499 -15.09 -3.34 -17.69
CA ALA A 499 -14.96 -2.53 -16.48
C ALA A 499 -15.40 -1.07 -16.71
N TYR A 500 -14.97 -0.48 -17.82
CA TYR A 500 -15.31 0.89 -18.20
C TYR A 500 -16.80 1.08 -18.48
N LYS A 501 -17.48 0.10 -19.08
CA LYS A 501 -18.94 0.14 -19.29
C LYS A 501 -19.70 0.11 -17.96
N VAL A 502 -19.20 -0.63 -16.98
CA VAL A 502 -19.83 -0.77 -15.65
C VAL A 502 -19.55 0.45 -14.77
N GLU A 503 -18.31 0.89 -14.71
CA GLU A 503 -17.86 2.02 -13.89
C GLU A 503 -16.68 2.74 -14.57
N PRO A 504 -16.94 3.82 -15.35
CA PRO A 504 -15.88 4.66 -15.90
C PRO A 504 -15.11 5.35 -14.79
N ASN A 505 -13.83 5.01 -14.62
CA ASN A 505 -12.96 5.58 -13.59
C ASN A 505 -11.52 5.72 -14.10
N ILE A 506 -10.68 6.43 -13.33
CA ILE A 506 -9.28 6.68 -13.67
C ILE A 506 -8.49 5.39 -13.85
N LYS A 507 -8.79 4.36 -13.05
CA LYS A 507 -8.11 3.05 -13.09
C LYS A 507 -8.34 2.37 -14.43
N CYS A 508 -9.54 2.44 -14.98
CA CYS A 508 -9.84 1.90 -16.30
C CYS A 508 -9.04 2.64 -17.38
N ALA A 509 -9.03 3.98 -17.35
CA ALA A 509 -8.27 4.77 -18.32
C ALA A 509 -6.77 4.46 -18.26
N PHE A 510 -6.19 4.38 -17.06
CA PHE A 510 -4.79 4.01 -16.87
C PHE A 510 -4.47 2.60 -17.38
N LEU A 511 -5.32 1.61 -17.11
CA LEU A 511 -5.12 0.25 -17.63
C LEU A 511 -5.17 0.23 -19.16
N LYS A 512 -6.05 1.01 -19.81
CA LYS A 512 -6.05 1.16 -21.28
C LYS A 512 -4.73 1.77 -21.78
N VAL A 513 -4.23 2.82 -21.14
CA VAL A 513 -2.93 3.41 -21.47
C VAL A 513 -1.83 2.36 -21.38
N LYS A 514 -1.77 1.62 -20.27
CA LYS A 514 -0.79 0.55 -20.06
C LYS A 514 -0.85 -0.54 -21.13
N ILE A 515 -2.05 -1.00 -21.49
CA ILE A 515 -2.23 -2.01 -22.54
C ILE A 515 -1.75 -1.48 -23.90
N ASN A 516 -2.17 -0.27 -24.28
CA ASN A 516 -1.80 0.32 -25.58
C ASN A 516 -0.30 0.59 -25.69
N LEU A 517 0.35 1.02 -24.60
CA LEU A 517 1.81 1.16 -24.53
C LEU A 517 2.52 -0.17 -24.76
N GLN A 518 2.05 -1.26 -24.15
CA GLN A 518 2.63 -2.59 -24.34
C GLN A 518 2.36 -3.17 -25.74
N LYS A 519 1.26 -2.77 -26.39
CA LYS A 519 0.97 -3.09 -27.80
C LYS A 519 1.81 -2.28 -28.79
N GLY A 520 2.41 -1.17 -28.37
CA GLY A 520 3.12 -0.23 -29.25
C GLY A 520 2.21 0.78 -29.98
N GLU A 521 0.96 0.93 -29.55
CA GLU A 521 -0.02 1.87 -30.12
C GLU A 521 0.06 3.23 -29.42
N GLU A 522 1.10 4.03 -29.74
CA GLU A 522 1.39 5.29 -29.03
C GLU A 522 0.28 6.34 -29.12
N ASP A 523 -0.34 6.50 -30.30
CA ASP A 523 -1.40 7.49 -30.52
C ASP A 523 -2.64 7.21 -29.66
N GLU A 524 -3.04 5.93 -29.57
CA GLU A 524 -4.19 5.55 -28.74
C GLU A 524 -3.81 5.60 -27.26
N ALA A 525 -2.57 5.26 -26.87
CA ALA A 525 -2.09 5.48 -25.50
C ALA A 525 -2.15 6.97 -25.09
N PHE A 526 -1.73 7.88 -25.98
CA PHE A 526 -1.81 9.32 -25.76
C PHE A 526 -3.27 9.82 -25.64
N LYS A 527 -4.17 9.30 -26.47
CA LYS A 527 -5.60 9.62 -26.39
C LYS A 527 -6.21 9.14 -25.08
N GLN A 528 -5.91 7.91 -24.64
CA GLN A 528 -6.39 7.39 -23.36
C GLN A 528 -5.78 8.15 -22.17
N MET A 529 -4.53 8.61 -22.27
CA MET A 529 -3.91 9.50 -21.27
C MET A 529 -4.68 10.83 -21.17
N LYS A 530 -5.10 11.42 -22.29
CA LYS A 530 -5.98 12.61 -22.25
C LYS A 530 -7.34 12.31 -21.63
N THR A 531 -7.95 11.16 -21.96
CA THR A 531 -9.21 10.73 -21.33
C THR A 531 -9.07 10.57 -19.82
N MET A 532 -7.94 10.02 -19.36
CA MET A 532 -7.64 9.83 -17.93
C MET A 532 -7.64 11.16 -17.16
N VAL A 533 -7.13 12.24 -17.74
CA VAL A 533 -7.17 13.58 -17.14
C VAL A 533 -8.60 14.12 -17.02
N GLY A 534 -9.48 13.73 -17.94
CA GLY A 534 -10.89 14.14 -17.93
C GLY A 534 -11.78 13.36 -16.96
N CYS A 535 -11.26 12.35 -16.26
CA CYS A 535 -12.02 11.56 -15.30
C CYS A 535 -12.37 12.38 -14.04
N VAL A 536 -13.57 12.14 -13.48
CA VAL A 536 -14.04 12.86 -12.27
C VAL A 536 -13.18 12.54 -11.04
N ASP A 537 -12.65 11.32 -10.98
CA ASP A 537 -11.76 10.81 -9.94
C ASP A 537 -10.27 10.99 -10.27
N PHE A 538 -9.93 11.95 -11.15
CA PHE A 538 -8.57 12.19 -11.60
C PHE A 538 -7.60 12.51 -10.43
N ASN A 539 -6.50 11.75 -10.35
CA ASN A 539 -5.37 11.99 -9.47
C ASN A 539 -4.09 12.16 -10.32
N PRO A 540 -3.37 13.30 -10.19
CA PRO A 540 -2.12 13.57 -10.92
C PRO A 540 -1.03 12.49 -10.78
N GLU A 541 -1.02 11.69 -9.72
CA GLU A 541 -0.09 10.56 -9.56
C GLU A 541 -0.19 9.53 -10.70
N PHE A 542 -1.35 9.42 -11.35
CA PHE A 542 -1.47 8.52 -12.50
C PHE A 542 -0.71 9.03 -13.74
N LEU A 543 -0.42 10.32 -13.85
CA LEU A 543 0.46 10.85 -14.91
C LEU A 543 1.93 10.44 -14.68
N THR A 544 2.38 10.33 -13.42
CA THR A 544 3.74 9.87 -13.13
C THR A 544 3.87 8.37 -13.38
N LEU A 545 2.85 7.58 -13.02
CA LEU A 545 2.77 6.15 -13.36
C LEU A 545 2.74 5.94 -14.89
N THR A 546 1.99 6.78 -15.62
CA THR A 546 1.93 6.72 -17.08
C THR A 546 3.29 7.03 -17.70
N ALA A 547 3.97 8.08 -17.22
CA ALA A 547 5.31 8.41 -17.69
C ALA A 547 6.30 7.25 -17.42
N HIS A 548 6.22 6.62 -16.26
CA HIS A 548 7.07 5.47 -15.92
C HIS A 548 6.83 4.26 -16.83
N GLU A 549 5.56 3.90 -17.07
CA GLU A 549 5.21 2.80 -17.98
C GLU A 549 5.64 3.11 -19.42
N ALA A 550 5.42 4.35 -19.89
CA ALA A 550 5.79 4.80 -21.22
C ALA A 550 7.32 4.74 -21.43
N MET A 551 8.12 5.16 -20.45
CA MET A 551 9.58 5.00 -20.47
C MET A 551 10.00 3.53 -20.52
N SER A 552 9.32 2.66 -19.78
CA SER A 552 9.59 1.21 -19.77
C SER A 552 9.28 0.57 -21.13
N CYS A 553 8.25 1.06 -21.82
CA CYS A 553 7.86 0.64 -23.16
C CYS A 553 8.61 1.38 -24.29
N LYS A 554 9.58 2.26 -23.95
CA LYS A 554 10.32 3.12 -24.89
C LYS A 554 9.46 4.09 -25.71
N SER A 555 8.26 4.41 -25.23
CA SER A 555 7.37 5.40 -25.83
C SER A 555 7.62 6.78 -25.21
N PHE A 556 8.65 7.48 -25.70
CA PHE A 556 9.09 8.74 -25.09
C PHE A 556 8.10 9.89 -25.32
N GLY A 557 7.38 9.92 -26.44
CA GLY A 557 6.36 10.94 -26.72
C GLY A 557 5.24 10.96 -25.68
N VAL A 558 4.72 9.79 -25.28
CA VAL A 558 3.69 9.68 -24.23
C VAL A 558 4.24 10.07 -22.86
N ALA A 559 5.51 9.75 -22.56
CA ALA A 559 6.17 10.15 -21.32
C ALA A 559 6.35 11.68 -21.25
N VAL A 560 6.85 12.30 -22.31
CA VAL A 560 6.99 13.75 -22.45
C VAL A 560 5.62 14.43 -22.26
N ALA A 561 4.59 13.93 -22.95
CA ALA A 561 3.23 14.45 -22.81
C ALA A 561 2.71 14.37 -21.37
N SER A 562 2.89 13.23 -20.70
CA SER A 562 2.41 13.01 -19.34
C SER A 562 3.07 13.95 -18.34
N LEU A 563 4.39 14.10 -18.40
CA LEU A 563 5.15 15.02 -17.53
C LEU A 563 4.85 16.49 -17.84
N SER A 564 4.68 16.82 -19.12
CA SER A 564 4.27 18.17 -19.56
C SER A 564 2.90 18.56 -19.01
N TYR A 565 1.94 17.63 -19.08
CA TYR A 565 0.60 17.85 -18.53
C TYR A 565 0.65 17.97 -17.00
N LEU A 566 1.44 17.11 -16.34
CA LEU A 566 1.64 17.16 -14.89
C LEU A 566 2.15 18.53 -14.44
N LEU A 567 3.17 19.07 -15.12
CA LEU A 567 3.69 20.41 -14.84
C LEU A 567 2.66 21.51 -15.09
N GLY A 568 1.73 21.31 -16.02
CA GLY A 568 0.63 22.24 -16.30
C GLY A 568 -0.42 22.33 -15.19
N LEU A 569 -0.50 21.34 -14.30
CA LEU A 569 -1.49 21.30 -13.20
C LEU A 569 -1.09 22.12 -11.97
N TYR A 570 0.18 22.52 -11.88
CA TYR A 570 0.77 23.17 -10.71
C TYR A 570 1.39 24.52 -11.06
N SER A 571 1.37 25.43 -10.07
CA SER A 571 1.85 26.81 -10.19
C SER A 571 2.58 27.23 -8.90
N ALA A 572 3.02 28.49 -8.82
CA ALA A 572 3.60 29.03 -7.58
C ALA A 572 2.62 28.97 -6.40
N GLU A 573 1.35 29.26 -6.65
CA GLU A 573 0.29 29.28 -5.64
C GLU A 573 -0.18 27.87 -5.26
N ARG A 574 -0.04 26.92 -6.18
CA ARG A 574 -0.40 25.52 -5.99
C ARG A 574 0.85 24.64 -6.16
N PRO A 575 1.68 24.49 -5.11
CA PRO A 575 2.90 23.71 -5.19
C PRO A 575 2.59 22.23 -5.45
N MET A 576 3.50 21.57 -6.17
CA MET A 576 3.38 20.14 -6.46
C MET A 576 3.70 19.32 -5.20
N PRO A 577 3.00 18.20 -4.93
CA PRO A 577 3.29 17.35 -3.77
C PRO A 577 4.65 16.64 -3.84
N MET A 578 5.28 16.63 -5.01
CA MET A 578 6.60 16.05 -5.26
C MET A 578 7.55 17.13 -5.82
N PRO A 579 8.88 16.91 -5.81
CA PRO A 579 9.84 17.93 -6.24
C PRO A 579 9.67 18.32 -7.72
N GLU A 580 9.26 19.57 -7.99
CA GLU A 580 9.07 20.12 -9.35
C GLU A 580 10.34 20.07 -10.18
N VAL A 581 11.49 20.33 -9.55
CA VAL A 581 12.81 20.21 -10.17
C VAL A 581 13.07 18.82 -10.76
N ALA A 582 12.66 17.75 -10.08
CA ALA A 582 12.89 16.38 -10.54
C ALA A 582 12.05 16.04 -11.77
N VAL A 583 10.80 16.55 -11.83
CA VAL A 583 9.93 16.39 -12.99
C VAL A 583 10.49 17.14 -14.20
N LEU A 584 10.94 18.38 -14.00
CA LEU A 584 11.61 19.17 -15.05
C LEU A 584 12.89 18.50 -15.55
N ARG A 585 13.74 18.00 -14.64
CA ARG A 585 14.97 17.27 -14.99
C ARG A 585 14.66 16.05 -15.85
N ASN A 586 13.72 15.21 -15.41
CA ASN A 586 13.36 14.00 -16.16
C ASN A 586 12.75 14.32 -17.53
N LEU A 587 11.92 15.36 -17.62
CA LEU A 587 11.33 15.81 -18.88
C LEU A 587 12.40 16.30 -19.86
N ILE A 588 13.33 17.13 -19.41
CA ILE A 588 14.42 17.65 -20.25
C ILE A 588 15.38 16.53 -20.68
N GLU A 589 15.69 15.60 -19.78
CA GLU A 589 16.53 14.44 -20.11
C GLU A 589 15.89 13.58 -21.21
N LEU A 590 14.56 13.37 -21.17
CA LEU A 590 13.83 12.67 -22.23
C LEU A 590 13.91 13.42 -23.56
N LEU A 591 13.62 14.73 -23.54
CA LEU A 591 13.69 15.57 -24.74
C LEU A 591 15.10 15.60 -25.34
N SER A 592 16.15 15.59 -24.51
CA SER A 592 17.55 15.65 -24.94
C SER A 592 18.01 14.43 -25.76
N ARG A 593 17.23 13.34 -25.75
CA ARG A 593 17.49 12.11 -26.53
C ARG A 593 17.00 12.22 -27.97
N GLU A 594 16.06 13.12 -28.23
CA GLU A 594 15.47 13.31 -29.56
C GLU A 594 16.06 14.57 -30.22
N PRO A 595 16.49 14.50 -31.49
CA PRO A 595 16.94 15.69 -32.21
C PRO A 595 15.74 16.61 -32.53
N GLY A 596 15.94 17.93 -32.51
CA GLY A 596 14.90 18.90 -32.88
C GLY A 596 14.00 19.37 -31.74
N THR A 597 14.26 18.95 -30.50
CA THR A 597 13.50 19.32 -29.30
C THR A 597 14.07 20.54 -28.57
N GLU A 598 15.01 21.28 -29.17
CA GLU A 598 15.75 22.36 -28.49
C GLU A 598 14.83 23.46 -27.95
N ALA A 599 13.76 23.79 -28.68
CA ALA A 599 12.77 24.76 -28.25
C ALA A 599 12.02 24.31 -26.98
N GLU A 600 11.69 23.01 -26.87
CA GLU A 600 11.03 22.48 -25.68
C GLU A 600 11.98 22.40 -24.49
N ILE A 601 13.23 21.97 -24.71
CA ILE A 601 14.26 21.95 -23.67
C ILE A 601 14.50 23.36 -23.12
N LEU A 602 14.54 24.35 -24.01
CA LEU A 602 14.69 25.75 -23.66
C LEU A 602 13.50 26.26 -22.84
N LYS A 603 12.26 25.97 -23.28
CA LYS A 603 11.02 26.31 -22.57
C LYS A 603 11.03 25.79 -21.12
N TYR A 604 11.39 24.53 -20.91
CA TYR A 604 11.42 23.94 -19.56
C TYR A 604 12.61 24.43 -18.73
N SER A 605 13.76 24.71 -19.34
CA SER A 605 14.89 25.35 -18.66
C SER A 605 14.58 26.79 -18.21
N ILE A 606 13.87 27.57 -19.04
CA ILE A 606 13.37 28.90 -18.67
C ILE A 606 12.37 28.80 -17.51
N ARG A 607 11.46 27.81 -17.54
CA ARG A 607 10.57 27.56 -16.40
C ARG A 607 11.36 27.25 -15.13
N ALA A 608 12.41 26.43 -15.18
CA ALA A 608 13.27 26.17 -14.02
C ALA A 608 13.93 27.45 -13.48
N LYS A 609 14.42 28.34 -14.37
CA LYS A 609 14.95 29.67 -13.99
C LYS A 609 13.88 30.51 -13.28
N GLN A 610 12.66 30.57 -13.80
CA GLN A 610 11.56 31.34 -13.21
C GLN A 610 11.20 30.80 -11.82
N ARG A 611 11.05 29.48 -11.68
CA ARG A 611 10.73 28.84 -10.38
C ARG A 611 11.82 29.05 -9.34
N MET A 612 13.08 29.01 -9.76
CA MET A 612 14.22 29.37 -8.91
C MET A 612 14.12 30.82 -8.40
N ALA A 613 13.71 31.77 -9.24
CA ALA A 613 13.53 33.16 -8.86
C ALA A 613 12.32 33.36 -7.92
N ASP A 614 11.21 32.67 -8.18
CA ASP A 614 9.97 32.80 -7.40
C ASP A 614 10.08 32.18 -5.99
N LEU A 615 10.69 31.00 -5.88
CA LEU A 615 10.72 30.21 -4.64
C LEU A 615 12.04 30.35 -3.87
N GLY A 616 13.09 30.81 -4.53
CA GLY A 616 14.46 30.77 -4.04
C GLY A 616 15.18 29.45 -4.38
N VAL A 617 16.51 29.50 -4.42
CA VAL A 617 17.38 28.41 -4.87
C VAL A 617 17.22 27.15 -4.02
N GLU A 618 17.35 27.27 -2.69
CA GLU A 618 17.27 26.12 -1.78
C GLU A 618 15.86 25.51 -1.71
N SER A 619 14.82 26.34 -1.79
CA SER A 619 13.43 25.87 -1.76
C SER A 619 13.06 25.07 -3.01
N PHE A 620 13.61 25.45 -4.17
CA PHE A 620 13.29 24.81 -5.45
C PHE A 620 14.20 23.61 -5.77
N PHE A 621 15.52 23.79 -5.68
CA PHE A 621 16.48 22.72 -5.99
C PHE A 621 16.71 21.77 -4.81
N GLY A 622 16.43 22.20 -3.58
CA GLY A 622 16.69 21.48 -2.34
C GLY A 622 17.84 22.11 -1.54
N SER A 623 17.95 21.73 -0.26
CA SER A 623 18.98 22.25 0.63
C SER A 623 20.30 21.46 0.55
N GLY A 624 21.40 22.15 0.87
CA GLY A 624 22.73 21.55 0.98
C GLY A 624 23.27 20.94 -0.32
N ILE A 625 23.99 19.81 -0.19
CA ILE A 625 24.72 19.18 -1.30
C ILE A 625 23.77 18.65 -2.39
N VAL A 626 22.59 18.16 -2.01
CA VAL A 626 21.63 17.58 -2.96
C VAL A 626 21.11 18.66 -3.90
N GLY A 627 20.65 19.80 -3.37
CA GLY A 627 20.20 20.90 -4.22
C GLY A 627 21.32 21.54 -5.02
N GLY A 628 22.54 21.60 -4.47
CA GLY A 628 23.72 22.02 -5.23
C GLY A 628 24.01 21.13 -6.45
N ARG A 629 23.77 19.81 -6.36
CA ARG A 629 23.91 18.89 -7.50
C ARG A 629 22.83 19.10 -8.55
N GLU A 630 21.57 19.30 -8.15
CA GLU A 630 20.47 19.58 -9.08
C GLU A 630 20.71 20.91 -9.82
N LEU A 631 21.10 21.98 -9.11
CA LEU A 631 21.45 23.26 -9.75
C LEU A 631 22.61 23.11 -10.75
N ASN A 632 23.67 22.38 -10.39
CA ASN A 632 24.79 22.12 -11.29
C ASN A 632 24.35 21.34 -12.54
N TRP A 633 23.44 20.37 -12.38
CA TRP A 633 22.93 19.61 -13.52
C TRP A 633 22.26 20.53 -14.54
N PHE A 634 21.40 21.45 -14.12
CA PHE A 634 20.77 22.42 -15.02
C PHE A 634 21.77 23.39 -15.65
N ALA A 635 22.79 23.82 -14.91
CA ALA A 635 23.84 24.70 -15.41
C ALA A 635 24.70 24.02 -16.49
N ASP A 636 25.19 22.81 -16.20
CA ASP A 636 26.01 22.01 -17.11
C ASP A 636 25.22 21.57 -18.35
N LEU A 637 23.95 21.19 -18.17
CA LEU A 637 23.03 20.90 -19.28
C LEU A 637 22.88 22.12 -20.19
N SER A 638 22.60 23.31 -19.62
CA SER A 638 22.41 24.54 -20.40
C SER A 638 23.68 24.88 -21.18
N TRP A 639 24.86 24.76 -20.56
CA TRP A 639 26.14 24.93 -21.23
C TRP A 639 26.34 23.95 -22.40
N ASN A 640 26.06 22.66 -22.17
CA ASN A 640 26.21 21.61 -23.17
C ASN A 640 25.22 21.76 -24.34
N MET A 641 23.98 22.16 -24.05
CA MET A 641 22.98 22.48 -25.07
C MET A 641 23.37 23.72 -25.88
N GLY A 642 23.93 24.74 -25.23
CA GLY A 642 24.50 25.91 -25.89
C GLY A 642 25.61 25.56 -26.86
N LEU A 643 26.55 24.71 -26.45
CA LEU A 643 27.62 24.20 -27.31
C LEU A 643 27.09 23.36 -28.49
N ARG A 644 26.12 22.46 -28.23
CA ARG A 644 25.51 21.62 -29.28
C ARG A 644 24.79 22.47 -30.32
N ALA A 645 23.90 23.36 -29.89
CA ALA A 645 23.17 24.28 -30.76
C ALA A 645 24.12 25.16 -31.58
N SER A 646 25.22 25.63 -30.97
CA SER A 646 26.25 26.41 -31.66
C SER A 646 26.98 25.63 -32.74
N LYS A 647 27.32 24.35 -32.49
CA LYS A 647 27.95 23.46 -33.50
C LYS A 647 27.01 23.18 -34.67
N GLU A 648 25.71 23.08 -34.40
CA GLU A 648 24.66 22.87 -35.40
C GLU A 648 24.23 24.17 -36.11
N LYS A 649 24.88 25.31 -35.81
CA LYS A 649 24.55 26.65 -36.33
C LYS A 649 23.14 27.15 -35.97
N LYS A 650 22.52 26.55 -34.95
CA LYS A 650 21.25 27.00 -34.34
C LYS A 650 21.52 28.10 -33.32
N TYR A 651 22.08 29.23 -33.78
CA TYR A 651 22.65 30.25 -32.88
C TYR A 651 21.63 30.92 -31.96
N ASN A 652 20.36 31.07 -32.38
CA ASN A 652 19.31 31.64 -31.52
C ASN A 652 19.15 30.85 -30.22
N PHE A 653 19.01 29.52 -30.31
CA PHE A 653 18.94 28.66 -29.13
C PHE A 653 20.26 28.65 -28.36
N GLY A 654 21.39 28.63 -29.07
CA GLY A 654 22.72 28.61 -28.46
C GLY A 654 22.98 29.78 -27.51
N ALA A 655 22.61 30.99 -27.92
CA ALA A 655 22.75 32.19 -27.10
C ALA A 655 21.91 32.09 -25.81
N GLU A 656 20.63 31.76 -25.93
CA GLU A 656 19.72 31.66 -24.78
C GLU A 656 20.14 30.56 -23.79
N PHE A 657 20.66 29.43 -24.28
CA PHE A 657 21.19 28.38 -23.41
C PHE A 657 22.44 28.82 -22.63
N PHE A 658 23.35 29.59 -23.24
CA PHE A 658 24.49 30.15 -22.51
C PHE A 658 24.06 31.20 -21.47
N GLU A 659 23.03 31.97 -21.76
CA GLU A 659 22.44 32.88 -20.77
C GLU A 659 21.87 32.12 -19.57
N LEU A 660 21.09 31.05 -19.82
CA LEU A 660 20.57 30.20 -18.75
C LEU A 660 21.69 29.57 -17.93
N ALA A 661 22.76 29.09 -18.59
CA ALA A 661 23.93 28.57 -17.90
C ALA A 661 24.56 29.63 -16.98
N ALA A 662 24.72 30.87 -17.46
CA ALA A 662 25.24 31.97 -16.65
C ALA A 662 24.37 32.22 -15.42
N GLU A 663 23.05 32.20 -15.56
CA GLU A 663 22.11 32.41 -14.45
C GLU A 663 22.23 31.30 -13.39
N PHE A 664 22.17 30.02 -13.81
CA PHE A 664 22.29 28.90 -12.87
C PHE A 664 23.64 28.84 -12.15
N PHE A 665 24.75 29.10 -12.87
CA PHE A 665 26.07 29.16 -12.22
C PHE A 665 26.19 30.32 -11.22
N SER A 666 25.44 31.42 -11.43
CA SER A 666 25.47 32.61 -10.57
C SER A 666 24.68 32.44 -9.28
N SER A 667 23.65 31.59 -9.31
CA SER A 667 22.82 31.28 -8.15
C SER A 667 23.53 30.36 -7.14
N ARG A 668 24.68 29.80 -7.50
CA ARG A 668 25.55 29.05 -6.60
C ARG A 668 26.42 30.02 -5.79
N ASN A 669 26.76 29.67 -4.54
CA ASN A 669 27.60 30.48 -3.63
C ASN A 669 28.63 31.34 -4.38
N ALA A 670 28.38 32.66 -4.38
CA ALA A 670 29.07 33.67 -5.19
C ALA A 670 30.56 33.87 -4.84
N GLU A 671 31.06 33.13 -3.85
CA GLU A 671 32.41 33.22 -3.32
C GLU A 671 33.39 32.22 -3.93
N CYS A 672 32.92 31.25 -4.74
CA CYS A 672 33.79 30.27 -5.40
C CYS A 672 34.30 30.79 -6.76
N ASP A 673 35.63 30.88 -6.91
CA ASP A 673 36.28 31.39 -8.13
C ASP A 673 35.98 30.54 -9.38
N GLU A 674 35.76 29.23 -9.22
CA GLU A 674 35.37 28.35 -10.31
C GLU A 674 33.99 28.73 -10.89
N ASN A 675 33.03 29.11 -10.04
CA ASN A 675 31.70 29.53 -10.50
C ASN A 675 31.79 30.88 -11.22
N ARG A 676 32.57 31.84 -10.70
CA ARG A 676 32.80 33.13 -11.35
C ARG A 676 33.39 32.96 -12.75
N SER A 677 34.33 32.02 -12.91
CA SER A 677 34.89 31.65 -14.20
C SER A 677 33.82 31.12 -15.16
N LYS A 678 33.00 30.15 -14.73
CA LYS A 678 31.93 29.58 -15.56
C LYS A 678 30.88 30.61 -15.96
N VAL A 679 30.45 31.49 -15.05
CA VAL A 679 29.53 32.60 -15.35
C VAL A 679 30.13 33.52 -16.40
N CYS A 680 31.38 33.94 -16.23
CA CYS A 680 32.06 34.83 -17.16
C CYS A 680 32.16 34.22 -18.57
N LYS A 681 32.61 32.95 -18.67
CA LYS A 681 32.68 32.22 -19.93
C LYS A 681 31.30 32.13 -20.58
N ALA A 682 30.25 31.79 -19.84
CA ALA A 682 28.89 31.68 -20.35
C ALA A 682 28.35 33.00 -20.92
N LEU A 683 28.56 34.12 -20.21
CA LEU A 683 28.16 35.46 -20.70
C LEU A 683 28.89 35.87 -21.98
N ILE A 684 30.21 35.62 -22.06
CA ILE A 684 30.99 35.92 -23.27
C ILE A 684 30.53 35.04 -24.43
N MET A 685 30.27 33.76 -24.19
CA MET A 685 29.78 32.83 -25.21
C MET A 685 28.38 33.21 -25.70
N ALA A 686 27.44 33.56 -24.81
CA ALA A 686 26.11 34.02 -25.19
C ALA A 686 26.18 35.16 -26.21
N VAL A 687 26.99 36.19 -25.93
CA VAL A 687 27.15 37.34 -26.83
C VAL A 687 27.91 36.99 -28.10
N THR A 688 28.92 36.11 -28.02
CA THR A 688 29.62 35.60 -29.21
C THR A 688 28.62 34.93 -30.17
N ILE A 689 27.75 34.08 -29.64
CA ILE A 689 26.75 33.36 -30.43
C ILE A 689 25.68 34.31 -30.96
N MET A 690 25.25 35.32 -30.21
CA MET A 690 24.36 36.37 -30.72
C MET A 690 24.95 37.10 -31.93
N LEU A 691 26.22 37.50 -31.86
CA LEU A 691 26.89 38.19 -32.96
C LEU A 691 27.07 37.26 -34.18
N ASN A 692 27.36 35.98 -33.96
CA ASN A 692 27.43 34.99 -35.03
C ASN A 692 26.04 34.71 -35.65
N ALA A 693 24.97 34.75 -34.86
CA ALA A 693 23.59 34.63 -35.36
C ALA A 693 23.26 35.77 -36.32
N GLU A 694 23.67 36.98 -35.97
CA GLU A 694 23.51 38.17 -36.78
C GLU A 694 24.24 38.05 -38.13
N GLU A 695 25.52 37.64 -38.09
CA GLU A 695 26.33 37.47 -39.29
C GLU A 695 25.77 36.37 -40.21
N LEU A 696 25.27 35.26 -39.64
CA LEU A 696 24.66 34.19 -40.42
C LEU A 696 23.33 34.62 -41.06
N ASN A 697 22.49 35.33 -40.31
CA ASN A 697 21.15 35.71 -40.74
C ASN A 697 21.14 36.96 -41.63
N ASN A 698 22.25 37.71 -41.70
CA ASN A 698 22.34 39.02 -42.36
C ASN A 698 21.27 40.02 -41.87
N SER A 699 20.81 39.87 -40.63
CA SER A 699 19.77 40.70 -40.02
C SER A 699 20.36 41.44 -38.83
N PRO A 700 20.22 42.78 -38.73
CA PRO A 700 20.79 43.53 -37.61
C PRO A 700 20.18 43.11 -36.27
N LEU A 701 20.99 43.12 -35.21
CA LEU A 701 20.50 42.93 -33.83
C LEU A 701 19.48 44.01 -33.46
N SER A 702 18.46 43.64 -32.67
CA SER A 702 17.50 44.60 -32.14
C SER A 702 18.14 45.47 -31.04
N ASP A 703 17.59 46.68 -30.80
CA ASP A 703 18.05 47.55 -29.71
C ASP A 703 17.99 46.85 -28.34
N SER A 704 17.00 45.98 -28.16
CA SER A 704 16.86 45.12 -26.97
C SER A 704 18.04 44.16 -26.83
N ASP A 705 18.40 43.45 -27.90
CA ASP A 705 19.49 42.47 -27.89
C ASP A 705 20.85 43.14 -27.71
N ILE A 706 21.05 44.33 -28.30
CA ILE A 706 22.25 45.13 -28.11
C ILE A 706 22.37 45.53 -26.63
N LYS A 707 21.32 46.08 -26.04
CA LYS A 707 21.31 46.48 -24.62
C LYS A 707 21.60 45.29 -23.71
N LYS A 708 20.96 44.15 -23.97
CA LYS A 708 21.16 42.90 -23.24
C LYS A 708 22.60 42.40 -23.36
N GLY A 709 23.15 42.39 -24.57
CA GLY A 709 24.54 42.00 -24.83
C GLY A 709 25.56 42.89 -24.12
N VAL A 710 25.34 44.20 -24.11
CA VAL A 710 26.18 45.17 -23.38
C VAL A 710 26.14 44.91 -21.88
N GLU A 711 24.96 44.63 -21.31
CA GLU A 711 24.82 44.27 -19.90
C GLU A 711 25.58 42.99 -19.56
N MET A 712 25.43 41.95 -20.38
CA MET A 712 26.15 40.68 -20.22
C MET A 712 27.66 40.84 -20.26
N LEU A 713 28.20 41.59 -21.23
CA LEU A 713 29.65 41.85 -21.32
C LEU A 713 30.16 42.78 -20.22
N SER A 714 29.36 43.74 -19.76
CA SER A 714 29.70 44.58 -18.60
C SER A 714 29.84 43.72 -17.34
N ARG A 715 28.90 42.79 -17.14
CA ARG A 715 28.95 41.82 -16.05
C ARG A 715 30.16 40.88 -16.16
N ALA A 716 30.43 40.34 -17.35
CA ALA A 716 31.62 39.51 -17.59
C ALA A 716 32.92 40.31 -17.35
N GLY A 717 32.97 41.59 -17.75
CA GLY A 717 34.10 42.49 -17.55
C GLY A 717 34.47 42.70 -16.09
N LYS A 718 33.48 42.72 -15.19
CA LYS A 718 33.71 42.78 -13.73
C LYS A 718 34.29 41.48 -13.16
N LEU A 719 34.00 40.34 -13.79
CA LEU A 719 34.46 39.03 -13.35
C LEU A 719 35.85 38.66 -13.89
N LEU A 720 36.20 39.11 -15.11
CA LEU A 720 37.46 38.77 -15.79
C LEU A 720 38.72 38.97 -14.92
N PRO A 721 38.92 40.10 -14.22
CA PRO A 721 40.10 40.29 -13.37
C PRO A 721 40.20 39.28 -12.21
N LEU A 722 39.04 38.81 -11.71
CA LEU A 722 38.92 37.92 -10.56
C LEU A 722 39.18 36.44 -10.89
N ILE A 723 39.26 36.08 -12.17
CA ILE A 723 39.37 34.69 -12.66
C ILE A 723 40.84 34.29 -12.92
N SER A 724 41.79 35.20 -12.67
CA SER A 724 43.22 34.95 -12.87
C SER A 724 43.69 33.77 -11.99
N PRO A 725 44.25 32.69 -12.56
CA PRO A 725 44.62 31.51 -11.79
C PRO A 725 45.72 31.83 -10.78
N SER A 726 45.54 31.39 -9.53
CA SER A 726 46.53 31.53 -8.44
C SER A 726 47.79 30.68 -8.67
N VAL A 727 47.67 29.60 -9.45
CA VAL A 727 48.77 28.75 -9.90
C VAL A 727 48.74 28.68 -11.44
N PRO A 728 49.79 29.16 -12.13
CA PRO A 728 49.78 29.22 -13.58
C PRO A 728 50.05 27.85 -14.22
N VAL A 729 48.99 27.21 -14.74
CA VAL A 729 49.11 26.12 -15.73
C VAL A 729 49.02 26.73 -17.13
N ALA A 730 49.94 26.37 -18.02
CA ALA A 730 50.04 26.99 -19.35
C ALA A 730 48.75 26.87 -20.19
N SER A 731 48.02 25.76 -20.05
CA SER A 731 46.73 25.55 -20.72
C SER A 731 45.64 26.51 -20.22
N ASP A 732 45.52 26.68 -18.90
CA ASP A 732 44.50 27.52 -18.28
C ASP A 732 44.73 29.00 -18.56
N GLN A 733 46.00 29.40 -18.66
CA GLN A 733 46.38 30.75 -19.07
C GLN A 733 46.00 31.04 -20.53
N LEU A 734 46.22 30.09 -21.44
CA LEU A 734 45.83 30.26 -22.83
C LEU A 734 44.31 30.41 -22.98
N GLU A 735 43.55 29.61 -22.24
CA GLU A 735 42.09 29.69 -22.24
C GLU A 735 41.60 31.04 -21.69
N ALA A 736 42.12 31.49 -20.55
CA ALA A 736 41.78 32.78 -19.96
C ALA A 736 42.11 33.96 -20.91
N ASN A 737 43.26 33.89 -21.58
CA ASN A 737 43.66 34.89 -22.58
C ASN A 737 42.71 34.93 -23.78
N ASN A 738 42.25 33.78 -24.24
CA ASN A 738 41.26 33.69 -25.33
C ASN A 738 39.93 34.30 -24.93
N PHE A 739 39.44 34.06 -23.71
CA PHE A 739 38.19 34.67 -23.23
C PHE A 739 38.32 36.18 -23.03
N LEU A 740 39.47 36.68 -22.59
CA LEU A 740 39.73 38.13 -22.50
C LEU A 740 39.73 38.78 -23.90
N TYR A 741 40.30 38.11 -24.90
CA TYR A 741 40.22 38.54 -26.29
C TYR A 741 38.78 38.54 -26.80
N LEU A 742 38.03 37.43 -26.62
CA LEU A 742 36.64 37.33 -27.05
C LEU A 742 35.76 38.40 -26.40
N HIS A 743 35.94 38.65 -25.11
CA HIS A 743 35.25 39.75 -24.41
C HIS A 743 35.53 41.10 -25.07
N THR A 744 36.81 41.39 -25.32
CA THR A 744 37.24 42.64 -25.96
C THR A 744 36.66 42.77 -27.37
N PHE A 745 36.76 41.70 -28.16
CA PHE A 745 36.30 41.67 -29.54
C PHE A 745 34.78 41.84 -29.63
N ASN A 746 34.02 41.10 -28.82
CA ASN A 746 32.56 41.21 -28.78
C ASN A 746 32.08 42.56 -28.26
N SER A 747 32.76 43.11 -27.24
CA SER A 747 32.46 44.44 -26.71
C SER A 747 32.70 45.51 -27.77
N TYR A 748 33.80 45.40 -28.53
CA TYR A 748 34.10 46.29 -29.63
C TYR A 748 32.99 46.27 -30.70
N GLN A 749 32.55 45.07 -31.10
CA GLN A 749 31.50 44.90 -32.10
C GLN A 749 30.15 45.49 -31.64
N LEU A 750 29.71 45.18 -30.42
CA LEU A 750 28.46 45.72 -29.87
C LEU A 750 28.51 47.24 -29.74
N MET A 751 29.62 47.80 -29.27
CA MET A 751 29.78 49.25 -29.19
C MET A 751 29.69 49.93 -30.56
N GLY A 752 30.17 49.27 -31.62
CA GLY A 752 30.06 49.79 -32.99
C GLY A 752 28.61 49.96 -33.46
N ARG A 753 27.66 49.23 -32.86
CA ARG A 753 26.22 49.34 -33.16
C ARG A 753 25.54 50.53 -32.49
N MET A 754 26.17 51.08 -31.45
CA MET A 754 25.71 52.31 -30.79
C MET A 754 26.15 53.58 -31.54
N GLY A 755 26.84 53.43 -32.68
CA GLY A 755 27.25 54.53 -33.57
C GLY A 755 28.52 55.28 -33.11
N THR A 756 28.76 56.43 -33.73
CA THR A 756 29.96 57.27 -33.51
C THR A 756 30.21 57.71 -32.07
N PRO A 757 29.20 57.91 -31.18
CA PRO A 757 29.45 58.29 -29.79
C PRO A 757 30.25 57.25 -28.99
N ALA A 758 30.23 55.97 -29.40
CA ALA A 758 30.95 54.89 -28.75
C ALA A 758 32.41 54.74 -29.23
N HIS A 759 32.84 55.47 -30.25
CA HIS A 759 34.20 55.38 -30.81
C HIS A 759 35.33 55.63 -29.78
N PRO A 760 35.22 56.60 -28.85
CA PRO A 760 36.22 56.79 -27.80
C PRO A 760 36.28 55.59 -26.85
N GLN A 761 35.14 54.98 -26.53
CA GLN A 761 35.05 53.81 -25.65
C GLN A 761 35.65 52.57 -26.33
N GLN A 762 35.40 52.37 -27.63
CA GLN A 762 36.04 51.34 -28.44
C GLN A 762 37.57 51.48 -28.46
N LEU A 763 38.09 52.69 -28.67
CA LEU A 763 39.53 52.93 -28.65
C LEU A 763 40.12 52.64 -27.26
N GLN A 764 39.45 53.09 -26.21
CA GLN A 764 39.91 52.85 -24.84
C GLN A 764 39.91 51.35 -24.50
N LEU A 765 38.91 50.60 -24.95
CA LEU A 765 38.84 49.16 -24.76
C LEU A 765 40.05 48.45 -25.40
N ILE A 766 40.38 48.80 -26.64
CA ILE A 766 41.54 48.20 -27.33
C ILE A 766 42.85 48.59 -26.64
N LYS A 767 42.99 49.84 -26.19
CA LYS A 767 44.17 50.29 -25.41
C LYS A 767 44.36 49.46 -24.14
N ASN A 768 43.27 49.24 -23.40
CA ASN A 768 43.28 48.41 -22.20
C ASN A 768 43.70 46.97 -22.53
N PHE A 769 43.14 46.37 -23.59
CA PHE A 769 43.53 45.03 -24.04
C PHE A 769 45.00 44.95 -24.48
N ALA A 770 45.48 45.94 -25.25
CA ALA A 770 46.86 46.00 -25.72
C ALA A 770 47.88 46.09 -24.57
N SER A 771 47.50 46.71 -23.45
CA SER A 771 48.32 46.78 -22.23
C SER A 771 48.31 45.48 -21.40
N SER A 772 47.44 44.52 -21.74
CA SER A 772 47.30 43.27 -21.00
C SER A 772 48.32 42.21 -21.45
N LYS A 773 48.71 41.33 -20.53
CA LYS A 773 49.61 40.19 -20.82
C LYS A 773 49.00 39.13 -21.75
N ALA A 774 47.67 39.17 -21.94
CA ALA A 774 46.94 38.25 -22.81
C ALA A 774 46.98 38.68 -24.30
N CYS A 775 47.44 39.90 -24.56
CA CYS A 775 47.46 40.46 -25.90
C CYS A 775 48.47 39.72 -26.78
N THR A 776 48.01 39.27 -27.94
CA THR A 776 48.90 38.74 -28.98
C THR A 776 48.85 39.65 -30.20
N PRO A 777 49.93 39.73 -30.99
CA PRO A 777 49.93 40.51 -32.22
C PRO A 777 48.81 40.10 -33.19
N ALA A 778 48.47 38.80 -33.26
CA ALA A 778 47.39 38.31 -34.10
C ALA A 778 46.02 38.88 -33.68
N ASN A 779 45.76 38.98 -32.37
CA ASN A 779 44.53 39.55 -31.83
C ASN A 779 44.41 41.06 -32.12
N LEU A 780 45.53 41.79 -32.11
CA LEU A 780 45.54 43.21 -32.48
C LEU A 780 45.36 43.40 -33.99
N LEU A 781 45.89 42.50 -34.82
CA LEU A 781 45.67 42.51 -36.26
C LEU A 781 44.19 42.32 -36.59
N THR A 782 43.53 41.34 -35.97
CA THR A 782 42.09 41.09 -36.19
C THR A 782 41.24 42.28 -35.73
N LEU A 783 41.51 42.86 -34.57
CA LEU A 783 40.85 44.09 -34.09
C LEU A 783 41.07 45.26 -35.05
N GLY A 784 42.31 45.49 -35.51
CA GLY A 784 42.65 46.56 -36.44
C GLY A 784 41.97 46.41 -37.80
N VAL A 785 41.95 45.19 -38.34
CA VAL A 785 41.23 44.89 -39.59
C VAL A 785 39.72 45.08 -39.41
N THR A 786 39.16 44.64 -38.29
CA THR A 786 37.72 44.82 -38.02
C THR A 786 37.37 46.29 -37.88
N ALA A 787 38.20 47.08 -37.19
CA ALA A 787 38.01 48.52 -37.03
C ALA A 787 38.14 49.32 -38.34
N SER A 788 38.90 48.80 -39.31
CA SER A 788 39.04 49.39 -40.65
C SER A 788 37.86 49.11 -41.59
N LYS A 789 36.95 48.22 -41.20
CA LYS A 789 35.82 47.76 -42.02
C LYS A 789 34.48 48.31 -41.48
N GLY A 790 33.47 48.37 -42.34
CA GLY A 790 32.10 48.78 -41.99
C GLY A 790 31.68 50.12 -42.60
N ALA A 791 30.41 50.49 -42.41
CA ALA A 791 29.84 51.74 -42.95
C ALA A 791 30.39 53.00 -42.25
N LEU A 792 30.74 52.88 -40.96
CA LEU A 792 31.36 53.94 -40.15
C LEU A 792 32.58 53.36 -39.42
N PRO A 793 33.73 53.21 -40.10
CA PRO A 793 34.93 52.63 -39.51
C PRO A 793 35.56 53.57 -38.46
N ASN A 794 36.07 53.00 -37.38
CA ASN A 794 36.79 53.75 -36.35
C ASN A 794 38.28 53.79 -36.70
N MET A 795 38.65 54.77 -37.54
CA MET A 795 40.00 54.91 -38.08
C MET A 795 41.08 55.02 -36.99
N LEU A 796 40.80 55.70 -35.89
CA LEU A 796 41.73 55.86 -34.76
C LEU A 796 41.96 54.53 -34.04
N ALA A 797 40.91 53.73 -33.84
CA ALA A 797 41.02 52.39 -33.28
C ALA A 797 41.79 51.44 -34.22
N ALA A 798 41.54 51.52 -35.53
CA ALA A 798 42.24 50.72 -36.53
C ALA A 798 43.75 51.05 -36.56
N GLU A 799 44.09 52.33 -36.63
CA GLU A 799 45.48 52.79 -36.65
C GLU A 799 46.23 52.40 -35.37
N PHE A 800 45.63 52.64 -34.19
CA PHE A 800 46.22 52.24 -32.92
C PHE A 800 46.46 50.73 -32.85
N SER A 801 45.47 49.91 -33.22
CA SER A 801 45.58 48.44 -33.16
C SER A 801 46.68 47.92 -34.07
N LEU A 802 46.79 48.45 -35.29
CA LEU A 802 47.80 48.01 -36.25
C LEU A 802 49.21 48.47 -35.87
N LYS A 803 49.37 49.71 -35.37
CA LYS A 803 50.65 50.18 -34.82
C LYS A 803 51.07 49.35 -33.61
N ALA A 804 50.16 49.09 -32.68
CA ALA A 804 50.42 48.23 -31.52
C ALA A 804 50.76 46.79 -31.95
N CYS A 805 50.07 46.23 -32.95
CA CYS A 805 50.36 44.92 -33.52
C CYS A 805 51.82 44.82 -34.01
N ILE A 806 52.27 45.80 -34.79
CA ILE A 806 53.64 45.85 -35.32
C ILE A 806 54.64 45.94 -34.18
N THR A 807 54.46 46.89 -33.25
CA THR A 807 55.36 47.09 -32.11
C THR A 807 55.45 45.85 -31.22
N THR A 808 54.33 45.25 -30.86
CA THR A 808 54.28 44.04 -30.02
C THR A 808 54.87 42.82 -30.74
N ALA A 809 54.64 42.67 -32.05
CA ALA A 809 55.22 41.57 -32.83
C ALA A 809 56.74 41.68 -32.96
N LEU A 810 57.27 42.89 -33.15
CA LEU A 810 58.71 43.15 -33.24
C LEU A 810 59.41 42.96 -31.88
N ALA A 811 58.73 43.25 -30.77
CA ALA A 811 59.25 43.02 -29.42
C ALA A 811 59.26 41.54 -28.98
N SER A 812 58.68 40.63 -29.78
CA SER A 812 58.66 39.20 -29.49
C SER A 812 60.05 38.56 -29.66
N GLN A 813 60.36 37.53 -28.86
CA GLN A 813 61.57 36.71 -29.00
C GLN A 813 61.64 35.99 -30.37
N SER A 814 60.48 35.77 -30.99
CA SER A 814 60.35 35.26 -32.37
C SER A 814 59.32 36.10 -33.14
N PRO A 815 59.76 37.15 -33.86
CA PRO A 815 58.86 38.01 -34.62
C PRO A 815 58.16 37.24 -35.76
N ASN A 816 56.83 37.33 -35.81
CA ASN A 816 56.05 36.73 -36.91
C ASN A 816 55.90 37.73 -38.06
N TYR A 817 56.80 37.66 -39.04
CA TYR A 817 56.81 38.58 -40.18
C TYR A 817 55.58 38.47 -41.10
N ARG A 818 54.80 37.39 -41.05
CA ARG A 818 53.49 37.33 -41.74
C ARG A 818 52.45 38.23 -41.09
N VAL A 819 52.41 38.27 -39.75
CA VAL A 819 51.51 39.17 -39.01
C VAL A 819 51.96 40.63 -39.18
N ILE A 820 53.27 40.89 -39.08
CA ILE A 820 53.85 42.24 -39.24
C ILE A 820 53.59 42.79 -40.65
N SER A 821 53.87 42.01 -41.70
CA SER A 821 53.64 42.43 -43.09
C SER A 821 52.16 42.70 -43.38
N CYS A 822 51.26 41.83 -42.91
CA CYS A 822 49.82 42.05 -43.04
C CYS A 822 49.37 43.33 -42.30
N ALA A 823 49.86 43.55 -41.09
CA ALA A 823 49.57 44.76 -40.32
C ALA A 823 50.09 46.02 -41.01
N LEU A 824 51.32 46.00 -41.53
CA LEU A 824 51.93 47.10 -42.30
C LEU A 824 51.13 47.42 -43.55
N ARG A 825 50.72 46.41 -44.31
CA ARG A 825 49.89 46.60 -45.50
C ARG A 825 48.57 47.26 -45.16
N LYS A 826 47.88 46.79 -44.12
CA LYS A 826 46.61 47.38 -43.67
C LYS A 826 46.80 48.81 -43.17
N LEU A 827 47.88 49.09 -42.44
CA LEU A 827 48.21 50.42 -41.94
C LEU A 827 48.55 51.38 -43.09
N ALA A 828 49.30 50.92 -44.10
CA ALA A 828 49.64 51.70 -45.28
C ALA A 828 48.39 52.05 -46.11
N CYS A 829 47.46 51.09 -46.29
CA CYS A 829 46.18 51.36 -46.93
C CYS A 829 45.34 52.40 -46.15
N LEU A 830 45.32 52.32 -44.82
CA LEU A 830 44.60 53.28 -43.97
C LEU A 830 45.22 54.68 -44.02
N ALA A 831 46.55 54.79 -43.94
CA ALA A 831 47.26 56.05 -44.03
C ALA A 831 47.06 56.71 -45.41
N GLY A 832 47.08 55.93 -46.50
CA GLY A 832 46.81 56.45 -47.84
C GLY A 832 45.40 57.06 -48.00
N LEU A 833 44.39 56.54 -47.28
CA LEU A 833 43.05 57.14 -47.26
C LEU A 833 43.01 58.48 -46.50
N GLN A 834 43.84 58.65 -45.48
CA GLN A 834 43.94 59.91 -44.73
C GLN A 834 44.63 61.01 -45.55
N ASP A 835 45.66 60.64 -46.34
CA ASP A 835 46.41 61.57 -47.19
C ASP A 835 45.55 62.09 -48.37
N LEU A 836 44.62 61.27 -48.89
CA LEU A 836 43.65 61.67 -49.92
C LEU A 836 42.61 62.71 -49.45
N ASN A 837 42.34 62.77 -48.14
CA ASN A 837 41.37 63.71 -47.55
C ASN A 837 41.94 65.12 -47.30
N GLY A 838 43.07 65.47 -47.92
CA GLY A 838 43.61 66.82 -47.93
C GLY A 838 44.52 67.17 -46.75
N SER A 839 44.97 66.20 -45.96
CA SER A 839 46.01 66.43 -44.96
C SER A 839 47.37 66.51 -45.65
N LYS A 840 48.19 67.54 -45.35
CA LYS A 840 49.59 67.64 -45.81
C LYS A 840 50.51 66.65 -45.07
N SER A 841 50.00 65.53 -44.61
CA SER A 841 50.72 64.54 -43.83
C SER A 841 51.44 63.57 -44.77
N ASP A 842 52.68 63.22 -44.45
CA ASP A 842 53.44 62.14 -45.12
C ASP A 842 53.14 60.77 -44.47
N ALA A 843 51.93 60.58 -43.92
CA ALA A 843 51.62 59.45 -43.06
C ALA A 843 51.77 58.10 -43.78
N ALA A 844 51.35 57.99 -45.04
CA ALA A 844 51.60 56.78 -45.81
C ALA A 844 53.11 56.55 -46.01
N TYR A 845 53.87 57.60 -46.32
CA TYR A 845 55.30 57.50 -46.53
C TYR A 845 56.04 57.06 -45.27
N ASP A 846 55.63 57.53 -44.08
CA ASP A 846 56.19 57.11 -42.79
C ASP A 846 55.99 55.61 -42.54
N VAL A 847 54.83 55.04 -42.92
CA VAL A 847 54.57 53.59 -42.82
C VAL A 847 55.48 52.81 -43.78
N PHE A 848 55.70 53.31 -45.00
CA PHE A 848 56.65 52.70 -45.94
C PHE A 848 58.10 52.81 -45.46
N GLN A 849 58.47 53.92 -44.82
CA GLN A 849 59.78 54.08 -44.18
C GLN A 849 59.97 53.10 -43.02
N GLN A 850 58.93 52.91 -42.19
CA GLN A 850 58.93 51.89 -41.15
C GLN A 850 59.08 50.48 -41.74
N ALA A 851 58.34 50.17 -42.81
CA ALA A 851 58.46 48.88 -43.51
C ALA A 851 59.89 48.67 -44.05
N TYR A 852 60.49 49.70 -44.64
CA TYR A 852 61.88 49.67 -45.11
C TYR A 852 62.86 49.39 -43.97
N GLN A 853 62.74 50.09 -42.83
CA GLN A 853 63.58 49.86 -41.65
C GLN A 853 63.49 48.42 -41.13
N ILE A 854 62.30 47.82 -41.16
CA ILE A 854 62.10 46.43 -40.77
C ILE A 854 62.80 45.50 -41.76
N VAL A 855 62.57 45.68 -43.06
CA VAL A 855 63.09 44.80 -44.13
C VAL A 855 64.62 44.81 -44.21
N VAL A 856 65.26 45.99 -44.03
CA VAL A 856 66.73 46.13 -44.09
C VAL A 856 67.44 45.27 -43.04
N GLY A 857 66.81 45.03 -41.89
CA GLY A 857 67.39 44.26 -40.79
C GLY A 857 67.22 42.74 -40.89
N LEU A 858 66.54 42.23 -41.92
CA LEU A 858 66.19 40.80 -42.05
C LEU A 858 67.16 40.03 -42.92
N LYS A 859 67.25 38.72 -42.68
CA LYS A 859 67.96 37.81 -43.58
C LYS A 859 67.12 37.53 -44.83
N GLU A 860 67.77 37.12 -45.92
CA GLU A 860 67.08 36.73 -47.15
C GLU A 860 66.03 35.64 -46.87
N GLY A 861 64.80 35.85 -47.35
CA GLY A 861 63.68 34.91 -47.22
C GLY A 861 62.84 35.02 -45.94
N GLU A 862 63.21 35.86 -44.95
CA GLU A 862 62.43 36.02 -43.71
C GLU A 862 61.16 36.86 -43.88
N TYR A 863 61.16 37.82 -44.82
CA TYR A 863 59.99 38.63 -45.15
C TYR A 863 59.10 37.94 -46.21
N PRO A 864 57.76 37.93 -46.06
CA PRO A 864 56.88 37.27 -47.03
C PRO A 864 57.00 37.86 -48.43
N VAL A 865 57.28 37.01 -49.43
CA VAL A 865 57.59 37.41 -50.81
C VAL A 865 56.46 38.23 -51.44
N GLU A 866 55.21 37.77 -51.32
CA GLU A 866 54.03 38.44 -51.89
C GLU A 866 53.81 39.85 -51.29
N GLU A 867 54.00 39.99 -49.97
CA GLU A 867 53.86 41.28 -49.28
C GLU A 867 55.02 42.22 -49.63
N GLY A 868 56.22 41.69 -49.83
CA GLY A 868 57.37 42.46 -50.29
C GLY A 868 57.17 43.01 -51.71
N GLN A 869 56.69 42.16 -52.62
CA GLN A 869 56.32 42.59 -53.98
C GLN A 869 55.21 43.64 -53.96
N TRP A 870 54.20 43.46 -53.08
CA TRP A 870 53.13 44.44 -52.92
C TRP A 870 53.66 45.78 -52.41
N LEU A 871 54.54 45.81 -51.41
CA LEU A 871 55.15 47.05 -50.90
C LEU A 871 55.91 47.79 -52.00
N VAL A 872 56.78 47.09 -52.72
CA VAL A 872 57.60 47.69 -53.78
C VAL A 872 56.73 48.23 -54.90
N ALA A 873 55.80 47.41 -55.41
CA ALA A 873 54.91 47.82 -56.48
C ALA A 873 54.01 48.99 -56.06
N THR A 874 53.51 49.00 -54.82
CA THR A 874 52.65 50.06 -54.32
C THR A 874 53.44 51.36 -54.16
N ALA A 875 54.60 51.35 -53.49
CA ALA A 875 55.47 52.53 -53.37
C ALA A 875 55.85 53.10 -54.74
N TRP A 876 56.18 52.23 -55.70
CA TRP A 876 56.46 52.64 -57.08
C TRP A 876 55.24 53.28 -57.76
N ASN A 877 54.07 52.67 -57.64
CA ASN A 877 52.83 53.17 -58.23
C ASN A 877 52.38 54.51 -57.62
N MET A 878 52.69 54.78 -56.35
CA MET A 878 52.40 56.07 -55.70
C MET A 878 53.12 57.24 -56.39
N SER A 879 54.17 56.99 -57.18
CA SER A 879 54.83 58.02 -57.99
C SER A 879 54.08 58.38 -59.28
N CYS A 880 53.21 57.49 -59.79
CA CYS A 880 52.62 57.64 -61.13
C CYS A 880 51.70 58.86 -61.26
N LEU A 881 50.89 59.16 -60.25
CA LEU A 881 50.02 60.34 -60.26
C LEU A 881 50.83 61.65 -60.10
N PRO A 882 51.75 61.78 -59.13
CA PRO A 882 52.68 62.92 -59.06
C PRO A 882 53.44 63.17 -60.37
N LEU A 883 53.88 62.11 -61.08
CA LEU A 883 54.51 62.24 -62.39
C LEU A 883 53.61 62.88 -63.44
N ARG A 884 52.33 62.47 -63.50
CA ARG A 884 51.34 63.06 -64.42
C ARG A 884 50.96 64.49 -64.05
N LEU A 885 51.08 64.85 -62.78
CA LEU A 885 50.81 66.19 -62.26
C LEU A 885 52.07 67.08 -62.22
N HIS A 886 53.16 66.67 -62.86
CA HIS A 886 54.45 67.38 -62.88
C HIS A 886 55.09 67.65 -61.49
N GLN A 887 54.70 66.89 -60.47
CA GLN A 887 55.26 66.97 -59.12
C GLN A 887 56.51 66.08 -58.98
N ALA A 888 57.59 66.44 -59.71
CA ALA A 888 58.79 65.62 -59.81
C ALA A 888 59.46 65.34 -58.46
N LYS A 889 59.47 66.30 -57.52
CA LYS A 889 60.04 66.13 -56.16
C LYS A 889 59.34 64.98 -55.40
N VAL A 890 58.00 64.91 -55.45
CA VAL A 890 57.19 63.86 -54.78
C VAL A 890 57.28 62.52 -55.52
N ALA A 891 57.30 62.55 -56.86
CA ALA A 891 57.50 61.35 -57.68
C ALA A 891 58.85 60.67 -57.38
N ARG A 892 59.94 61.45 -57.35
CA ARG A 892 61.28 60.95 -57.01
C ARG A 892 61.31 60.32 -55.63
N LYS A 893 60.68 60.96 -54.64
CA LYS A 893 60.58 60.46 -53.27
C LYS A 893 59.97 59.05 -53.22
N TRP A 894 58.85 58.81 -53.89
CA TRP A 894 58.17 57.51 -53.93
C TRP A 894 58.87 56.45 -54.79
N MET A 895 59.41 56.83 -55.96
CA MET A 895 60.20 55.90 -56.78
C MET A 895 61.47 55.45 -56.06
N LYS A 896 62.15 56.36 -55.35
CA LYS A 896 63.32 56.04 -54.54
C LYS A 896 62.97 55.04 -53.44
N MET A 897 61.89 55.26 -52.70
CA MET A 897 61.41 54.31 -51.68
C MET A 897 61.12 52.91 -52.26
N GLY A 898 60.42 52.84 -53.40
CA GLY A 898 60.18 51.57 -54.09
C GLY A 898 61.47 50.87 -54.52
N LEU A 899 62.43 51.62 -55.07
CA LEU A 899 63.72 51.08 -55.48
C LEU A 899 64.57 50.60 -54.29
N ASP A 900 64.60 51.37 -53.20
CA ASP A 900 65.33 51.03 -51.98
C ASP A 900 64.76 49.74 -51.36
N LEU A 901 63.43 49.60 -51.27
CA LEU A 901 62.78 48.37 -50.83
C LEU A 901 63.10 47.17 -51.76
N ALA A 902 63.10 47.37 -53.08
CA ALA A 902 63.36 46.31 -54.06
C ALA A 902 64.74 45.65 -53.87
N ARG A 903 65.76 46.42 -53.46
CA ARG A 903 67.12 45.92 -53.24
C ARG A 903 67.24 44.91 -52.12
N HIS A 904 66.33 44.94 -51.15
CA HIS A 904 66.36 44.06 -49.98
C HIS A 904 65.36 42.90 -50.06
N LEU A 905 64.59 42.78 -51.16
CA LEU A 905 63.53 41.79 -51.32
C LEU A 905 63.79 40.84 -52.49
N GLU A 906 63.89 39.55 -52.20
CA GLU A 906 64.23 38.50 -53.17
C GLU A 906 63.30 38.48 -54.39
N GLY A 907 61.99 38.62 -54.16
CA GLY A 907 60.96 38.60 -55.21
C GLY A 907 61.01 39.76 -56.21
N MET A 908 61.96 40.69 -56.07
CA MET A 908 62.14 41.85 -56.95
C MET A 908 63.49 41.88 -57.68
N LYS A 909 64.39 40.91 -57.47
CA LYS A 909 65.76 40.89 -58.03
C LYS A 909 65.81 41.13 -59.55
N GLU A 910 64.89 40.54 -60.31
CA GLU A 910 64.82 40.68 -61.78
C GLU A 910 64.32 42.07 -62.24
N ARG A 911 63.59 42.80 -61.39
CA ARG A 911 62.97 44.10 -61.73
C ARG A 911 63.84 45.30 -61.36
N ILE A 912 64.85 45.12 -60.49
CA ILE A 912 65.71 46.21 -59.98
C ILE A 912 66.37 46.99 -61.12
N ALA A 913 66.98 46.31 -62.10
CA ALA A 913 67.68 46.97 -63.20
C ALA A 913 66.75 47.87 -64.02
N SER A 914 65.54 47.37 -64.34
CA SER A 914 64.53 48.16 -65.05
C SER A 914 64.07 49.37 -64.23
N MET A 915 63.85 49.19 -62.92
CA MET A 915 63.45 50.28 -62.01
C MET A 915 64.54 51.35 -61.91
N GLN A 916 65.82 50.96 -61.81
CA GLN A 916 66.96 51.88 -61.79
C GLN A 916 67.02 52.74 -63.04
N THR A 917 66.95 52.14 -64.23
CA THR A 917 66.98 52.88 -65.50
C THR A 917 65.84 53.90 -65.60
N THR A 918 64.63 53.53 -65.17
CA THR A 918 63.49 54.46 -65.16
C THR A 918 63.64 55.60 -64.16
N PHE A 919 64.24 55.35 -62.99
CA PHE A 919 64.49 56.37 -61.97
C PHE A 919 65.57 57.36 -62.43
N GLU A 920 66.68 56.88 -62.98
CA GLU A 920 67.76 57.71 -63.54
C GLU A 920 67.29 58.59 -64.71
N ASN A 921 66.40 58.05 -65.57
CA ASN A 921 65.78 58.83 -66.64
C ASN A 921 64.93 59.98 -66.09
N LEU A 922 64.19 59.75 -65.00
CA LEU A 922 63.42 60.81 -64.35
C LEU A 922 64.33 61.87 -63.71
N GLU A 923 65.41 61.45 -63.04
CA GLU A 923 66.39 62.39 -62.46
C GLU A 923 67.02 63.28 -63.53
N ARG A 924 67.31 62.73 -64.72
CA ARG A 924 67.84 63.47 -65.86
C ARG A 924 66.85 64.46 -66.47
N VAL A 925 65.56 64.13 -66.50
CA VAL A 925 64.49 64.98 -67.08
C VAL A 925 63.99 66.05 -66.09
N SER A 926 64.14 65.84 -64.78
CA SER A 926 63.69 66.75 -63.72
C SER A 926 64.79 67.66 -63.15
N GLY A 927 66.01 67.59 -63.70
CA GLY A 927 67.17 68.37 -63.25
C GLY A 927 67.15 69.86 -63.63
N ASP A 928 66.17 70.31 -64.43
CA ASP A 928 66.14 71.65 -65.04
C ASP A 928 65.08 72.62 -64.47
N GLU A 929 64.44 72.34 -63.33
CA GLU A 929 63.59 73.35 -62.65
C GLU A 929 64.35 74.10 -61.53
N PRO A 930 64.42 75.45 -61.58
CA PRO A 930 65.12 76.26 -60.58
C PRO A 930 64.35 76.35 -59.25
N ASP A 931 65.08 76.25 -58.14
CA ASP A 931 64.65 76.65 -56.82
C ASP A 931 64.46 78.18 -56.77
N GLU A 932 63.23 78.66 -56.56
CA GLU A 932 62.96 80.02 -56.10
C GLU A 932 62.68 80.03 -54.59
N CYS A 933 63.57 80.74 -53.88
CA CYS A 933 63.36 81.56 -52.66
C CYS A 933 62.56 80.96 -51.48
N SER A 934 62.98 81.06 -50.21
CA SER A 934 64.12 81.73 -49.58
C SER A 934 64.01 81.48 -48.06
N GLN A 935 65.17 81.37 -47.41
CA GLN A 935 65.53 81.90 -46.09
C GLN A 935 64.45 81.96 -44.98
N GLU A 936 64.71 81.33 -43.84
CA GLU A 936 64.94 82.10 -42.60
C GLU A 936 65.57 81.25 -41.49
N GLU A 937 66.23 81.98 -40.61
CA GLU A 937 67.31 81.60 -39.72
C GLU A 937 66.90 80.72 -38.52
N ALA A 938 67.90 80.00 -37.99
CA ALA A 938 67.85 79.49 -36.62
C ALA A 938 67.82 80.65 -35.60
N PRO A 939 67.36 80.37 -34.37
CA PRO A 939 68.18 80.77 -33.24
C PRO A 939 68.50 79.60 -32.30
N LYS A 940 69.77 79.55 -31.92
CA LYS A 940 70.29 78.83 -30.74
C LYS A 940 69.90 79.59 -29.47
N ALA A 941 69.42 78.86 -28.46
CA ALA A 941 69.57 79.14 -27.02
C ALA A 941 69.41 77.78 -26.30
N SER A 942 70.47 77.10 -25.88
CA SER A 942 71.31 77.29 -24.68
C SER A 942 70.65 76.81 -23.38
N ILE A 943 71.36 75.87 -22.70
CA ILE A 943 71.37 75.60 -21.24
C ILE A 943 70.11 74.86 -20.73
N SER A 944 70.10 73.82 -19.88
CA SER A 944 71.01 73.03 -19.04
C SER A 944 70.24 71.70 -18.81
N GLY A 945 70.84 70.52 -18.61
CA GLY A 945 71.61 70.17 -17.43
C GLY A 945 71.16 68.79 -16.93
N SER A 946 72.15 68.04 -16.43
CA SER A 946 72.07 66.86 -15.57
C SER A 946 71.73 65.49 -16.17
N MET A 947 72.77 64.67 -16.17
CA MET A 947 72.72 63.22 -16.09
C MET A 947 71.78 62.71 -15.00
N SER A 948 71.11 61.59 -15.25
CA SER A 948 71.19 60.39 -14.40
C SER A 948 70.37 59.24 -15.02
N GLN A 949 71.01 58.08 -15.16
CA GLN A 949 70.38 56.75 -15.22
C GLN A 949 69.45 56.53 -14.01
N PRO A 950 68.45 55.61 -14.03
CA PRO A 950 68.65 54.14 -13.94
C PRO A 950 67.79 53.37 -14.97
N VAL A 951 68.20 52.20 -15.49
CA VAL A 951 68.16 50.85 -14.85
C VAL A 951 66.76 50.46 -14.38
N LEU A 952 66.20 49.46 -15.07
CA LEU A 952 65.15 48.49 -14.69
C LEU A 952 64.00 48.96 -13.80
N VAL A 953 62.78 48.96 -14.36
CA VAL A 953 61.73 47.93 -14.13
C VAL A 953 60.97 47.71 -15.43
#